data_AF-A0A3P9CS70-F1
#
_entry.id   AF-A0A3P9CS70-F1
#
_cell.length_a   1.000
_cell.length_b   1.000
_cell.length_c   1.000
_cell.angle_alpha   90.00
_cell.angle_beta   90.00
_cell.angle_gamma   90.00
#
_symmetry.space_group_name_H-M   'P 1'
#
loop_
_entity.id
_entity.type
_entity.pdbx_description
1 polymer ?
#
loop_
_entity_poly.entity_id
_entity_poly.type
_entity_poly.pdbx_seq_one_letter_code
_entity_poly.pdbx_strand_id
1 'polypeptide(L)'
;MSPSRAVLMVGEGNFSFSASACQLYSESETTVTATCLQHQEEALRHEGAADNIQTIKDSGGTVLFEVDCTKLGECASLQGHLFDRVVFNFPHCGRKSGVKKNRELLRNFFLSCVQVLAESGEVHVSLCNGQGGTPADQPKREWHNSWQAVAMAAEADLILSAIHPFESDKHQSYKCTGYRSQDKGFHVEKALVHMFTRSIPYTPAHLLKVEEVVEGEKVQYEIPAELSDYIFRRFLYSDSVHPVKLVQDFLLEGLAKKWPVSMMTETIPFLLTAKQLQTHCCGIDGAQCYWIHLLQKDLTSDTDTSADKENDPRPTETLLPTCLASNKGGRVRIKGVESFRSACSLDIDPEGESGMHMLRPSLLPQMEELLAKKEAIINADGHGDCEGSDDSEGNEKDESCGSCNGVTSLLYGISGVVFRNVPIGLWAMPAFHELLIQGVFPSESEPGKLLGEKLETLLAPFGVSIVTEQGGLRLKAQPVGLVGKVFASDVSDNNNHVRITASLNLDLLAVLLFSLPDWRLLWSHDPRFLKQFSSHPSPGTPFHPFCLYPEPFTFDISFWTGPTWEEKNFHAVVREASCGTVEQVKLIDRFSHPDLSQTSYCYRLIYHSHTHALSHTRALQFHKHLETLLSSRLQVTIR
;
A
#
# COMPACT_ATOMS: atom_id res chain seq x y z
N MET A 1 -30.29 -16.50 4.76
CA MET A 1 -30.00 -17.08 6.08
C MET A 1 -28.70 -16.46 6.56
N SER A 2 -28.68 -15.88 7.75
CA SER A 2 -27.45 -15.37 8.35
C SER A 2 -26.51 -16.55 8.59
N PRO A 3 -25.20 -16.45 8.27
CA PRO A 3 -24.28 -17.56 8.50
C PRO A 3 -24.23 -17.90 9.99
N SER A 4 -24.11 -19.19 10.31
CA SER A 4 -23.85 -19.65 11.67
C SER A 4 -22.59 -18.98 12.22
N ARG A 5 -22.63 -18.46 13.45
CA ARG A 5 -21.48 -17.76 14.07
C ARG A 5 -21.06 -18.42 15.38
N ALA A 6 -19.77 -18.66 15.56
CA ALA A 6 -19.21 -19.14 16.81
C ALA A 6 -18.64 -17.97 17.63
N VAL A 7 -19.10 -17.82 18.88
CA VAL A 7 -18.70 -16.74 19.79
C VAL A 7 -18.07 -17.32 21.06
N LEU A 8 -16.84 -16.91 21.35
CA LEU A 8 -16.13 -17.23 22.59
C LEU A 8 -16.15 -16.02 23.53
N MET A 9 -16.76 -16.16 24.70
CA MET A 9 -16.70 -15.17 25.77
C MET A 9 -15.64 -15.61 26.77
N VAL A 10 -14.64 -14.76 27.06
CA VAL A 10 -13.55 -15.09 27.98
C VAL A 10 -13.54 -14.21 29.22
N GLY A 11 -13.12 -14.79 30.34
CA GLY A 11 -12.97 -14.08 31.60
C GLY A 11 -14.30 -13.66 32.23
N GLU A 12 -15.35 -14.45 32.01
CA GLU A 12 -16.66 -14.22 32.61
C GLU A 12 -16.59 -14.25 34.14
N GLY A 13 -17.29 -13.33 34.79
CA GLY A 13 -17.46 -13.30 36.25
C GLY A 13 -18.62 -14.19 36.68
N ASN A 14 -19.83 -13.63 36.65
CA ASN A 14 -21.07 -14.35 36.99
C ASN A 14 -21.86 -14.85 35.77
N PHE A 15 -21.26 -14.86 34.58
CA PHE A 15 -21.87 -15.31 33.31
C PHE A 15 -23.12 -14.54 32.83
N SER A 16 -23.47 -13.42 33.47
CA SER A 16 -24.69 -12.67 33.13
C SER A 16 -24.67 -12.07 31.72
N PHE A 17 -23.48 -11.68 31.22
CA PHE A 17 -23.35 -11.17 29.85
C PHE A 17 -23.62 -12.27 28.83
N SER A 18 -22.97 -13.42 28.99
CA SER A 18 -23.17 -14.58 28.12
C SER A 18 -24.62 -15.08 28.13
N ALA A 19 -25.27 -15.13 29.30
CA ALA A 19 -26.68 -15.50 29.41
C ALA A 19 -27.59 -14.52 28.65
N SER A 20 -27.39 -13.22 28.84
CA SER A 20 -28.12 -12.18 28.08
C SER A 20 -27.86 -12.28 26.57
N ALA A 21 -26.61 -12.52 26.17
CA ALA A 21 -26.24 -12.66 24.76
C ALA A 21 -26.92 -13.88 24.11
N CYS A 22 -26.97 -15.03 24.78
CA CYS A 22 -27.68 -16.22 24.28
C CYS A 22 -29.16 -15.94 24.00
N GLN A 23 -29.82 -15.18 24.87
CA GLN A 23 -31.23 -14.80 24.68
C GLN A 23 -31.40 -13.88 23.47
N LEU A 24 -30.52 -12.88 23.29
CA LEU A 24 -30.52 -12.00 22.12
C LEU A 24 -30.26 -12.76 20.81
N TYR A 25 -29.47 -13.84 20.87
CA TYR A 25 -29.14 -14.67 19.72
C TYR A 25 -30.09 -15.82 19.46
N SER A 26 -31.18 -15.94 20.23
CA SER A 26 -32.12 -17.07 20.15
C SER A 26 -32.74 -17.30 18.75
N GLU A 27 -32.86 -16.25 17.93
CA GLU A 27 -33.37 -16.32 16.56
C GLU A 27 -32.28 -16.51 15.49
N SER A 28 -31.01 -16.61 15.90
CA SER A 28 -29.84 -16.74 15.02
C SER A 28 -29.14 -18.08 15.23
N GLU A 29 -28.47 -18.60 14.20
CA GLU A 29 -27.59 -19.77 14.31
C GLU A 29 -26.26 -19.42 15.00
N THR A 30 -26.29 -18.79 16.17
CA THR A 30 -25.09 -18.37 16.90
C THR A 30 -24.82 -19.30 18.08
N THR A 31 -23.66 -19.94 18.10
CA THR A 31 -23.23 -20.79 19.23
C THR A 31 -22.32 -19.99 20.16
N VAL A 32 -22.65 -19.98 21.46
CA VAL A 32 -21.87 -19.26 22.49
C VAL A 32 -21.09 -20.26 23.34
N THR A 33 -19.79 -20.04 23.49
CA THR A 33 -18.93 -20.71 24.47
C THR A 33 -18.48 -19.68 25.50
N ALA A 34 -18.93 -19.80 26.74
CA ALA A 34 -18.58 -18.89 27.82
C ALA A 34 -17.54 -19.51 28.76
N THR A 35 -16.49 -18.76 29.09
CA THR A 35 -15.37 -19.27 29.88
C THR A 35 -14.96 -18.36 31.02
N CYS A 36 -14.51 -18.95 32.12
CA CYS A 36 -13.88 -18.24 33.24
C CYS A 36 -12.58 -18.93 33.69
N LEU A 37 -11.73 -18.18 34.40
CA LEU A 37 -10.47 -18.71 34.94
C LEU A 37 -10.68 -19.55 36.20
N GLN A 38 -11.73 -19.26 36.96
CA GLN A 38 -12.05 -19.90 38.23
C GLN A 38 -12.48 -21.36 38.05
N HIS A 39 -12.26 -22.17 39.08
CA HIS A 39 -12.89 -23.49 39.21
C HIS A 39 -14.41 -23.34 39.34
N GLN A 40 -15.15 -24.37 38.92
CA GLN A 40 -16.61 -24.37 38.95
C GLN A 40 -17.20 -24.00 40.33
N GLU A 41 -16.64 -24.54 41.41
CA GLU A 41 -17.11 -24.26 42.77
C GLU A 41 -16.95 -22.79 43.19
N GLU A 42 -15.88 -22.12 42.72
CA GLU A 42 -15.65 -20.71 43.00
C GLU A 42 -16.54 -19.82 42.14
N ALA A 43 -16.67 -20.14 40.85
CA ALA A 43 -17.54 -19.42 39.93
C ALA A 43 -19.00 -19.40 40.40
N LEU A 44 -19.51 -20.53 40.93
CA LEU A 44 -20.87 -20.65 41.45
C LEU A 44 -21.13 -19.87 42.75
N ARG A 45 -20.11 -19.36 43.44
CA ARG A 45 -20.28 -18.49 44.62
C ARG A 45 -20.74 -17.09 44.24
N HIS A 46 -20.52 -16.67 43.00
CA HIS A 46 -20.96 -15.36 42.52
C HIS A 46 -22.49 -15.31 42.42
N GLU A 47 -23.06 -14.18 42.84
CA GLU A 47 -24.51 -13.97 42.84
C GLU A 47 -25.09 -14.11 41.42
N GLY A 48 -26.08 -15.00 41.28
CA GLY A 48 -26.79 -15.30 40.02
C GLY A 48 -26.02 -16.20 39.04
N ALA A 49 -24.81 -16.63 39.36
CA ALA A 49 -23.99 -17.40 38.41
C ALA A 49 -24.62 -18.75 38.03
N ALA A 50 -25.22 -19.47 38.98
CA ALA A 50 -25.86 -20.77 38.72
C ALA A 50 -27.01 -20.64 37.70
N ASP A 51 -27.89 -19.66 37.89
CA ASP A 51 -29.04 -19.41 37.00
C ASP A 51 -28.59 -18.95 35.61
N ASN A 52 -27.56 -18.09 35.55
CA ASN A 52 -26.98 -17.63 34.28
C ASN A 52 -26.34 -18.79 33.51
N ILE A 53 -25.56 -19.65 34.19
CA ILE A 53 -24.96 -20.85 33.59
C ILE A 53 -26.04 -21.78 33.04
N GLN A 54 -27.12 -21.99 33.79
CA GLN A 54 -28.23 -22.82 33.33
C GLN A 54 -28.90 -22.21 32.10
N THR A 55 -29.14 -20.90 32.10
CA THR A 55 -29.71 -20.17 30.95
C THR A 55 -28.86 -20.34 29.68
N ILE A 56 -27.53 -20.28 29.81
CA ILE A 56 -26.60 -20.49 28.68
C ILE A 56 -26.75 -21.91 28.13
N LYS A 57 -26.75 -22.92 29.01
CA LYS A 57 -26.88 -24.33 28.61
C LYS A 57 -28.24 -24.64 27.97
N ASP A 58 -29.32 -24.10 28.52
CA ASP A 58 -30.68 -24.27 28.00
C ASP A 58 -30.83 -23.62 26.61
N SER A 59 -30.04 -22.58 26.34
CA SER A 59 -29.95 -21.94 25.02
C SER A 59 -29.01 -22.65 24.05
N GLY A 60 -28.46 -23.82 24.41
CA GLY A 60 -27.52 -24.59 23.59
C GLY A 60 -26.06 -24.08 23.66
N GLY A 61 -25.75 -23.14 24.55
CA GLY A 61 -24.41 -22.65 24.79
C GLY A 61 -23.56 -23.60 25.64
N THR A 62 -22.23 -23.45 25.53
CA THR A 62 -21.25 -24.21 26.30
C THR A 62 -20.63 -23.36 27.39
N VAL A 63 -20.44 -23.92 28.58
CA VAL A 63 -19.73 -23.25 29.70
C VAL A 63 -18.48 -24.05 30.05
N LEU A 64 -17.33 -23.40 30.07
CA LEU A 64 -16.04 -24.00 30.42
C LEU A 64 -15.41 -23.25 31.61
N PHE A 65 -14.87 -24.00 32.55
CA PHE A 65 -14.16 -23.47 33.72
C PHE A 65 -12.65 -23.66 33.54
N GLU A 66 -11.85 -22.97 34.36
CA GLU A 66 -10.38 -23.09 34.37
C GLU A 66 -9.71 -22.75 33.02
N VAL A 67 -10.33 -21.85 32.26
CA VAL A 67 -9.79 -21.40 30.96
C VAL A 67 -8.99 -20.12 31.17
N ASP A 68 -7.67 -20.23 31.01
CA ASP A 68 -6.78 -19.06 30.94
C ASP A 68 -6.84 -18.43 29.54
N CYS A 69 -7.43 -17.24 29.45
CA CYS A 69 -7.53 -16.49 28.19
C CYS A 69 -6.19 -16.08 27.57
N THR A 70 -5.08 -16.20 28.31
CA THR A 70 -3.72 -16.02 27.79
C THR A 70 -3.14 -17.30 27.19
N LYS A 71 -3.86 -18.42 27.28
CA LYS A 71 -3.46 -19.77 26.82
C LYS A 71 -4.62 -20.56 26.17
N LEU A 72 -5.49 -19.88 25.42
CA LEU A 72 -6.62 -20.46 24.71
C LEU A 72 -6.23 -21.63 23.80
N GLY A 73 -5.10 -21.54 23.08
CA GLY A 73 -4.59 -22.62 22.23
C GLY A 73 -4.14 -23.88 23.00
N GLU A 74 -3.86 -23.77 24.30
CA GLU A 74 -3.51 -24.90 25.17
C GLU A 74 -4.75 -25.57 25.79
N CYS A 75 -5.94 -24.95 25.65
CA CYS A 75 -7.17 -25.48 26.21
C CYS A 75 -7.70 -26.65 25.35
N ALA A 76 -7.64 -27.87 25.88
CA ALA A 76 -8.08 -29.08 25.17
C ALA A 76 -9.52 -28.98 24.65
N SER A 77 -10.42 -28.33 25.40
CA SER A 77 -11.84 -28.15 25.01
C SER A 77 -12.04 -27.14 23.88
N LEU A 78 -11.05 -26.28 23.59
CA LEU A 78 -11.09 -25.31 22.49
C LEU A 78 -10.23 -25.74 21.29
N GLN A 79 -9.43 -26.79 21.45
CA GLN A 79 -8.49 -27.22 20.42
C GLN A 79 -9.22 -27.63 19.14
N GLY A 80 -8.82 -27.04 18.01
CA GLY A 80 -9.42 -27.30 16.70
C GLY A 80 -10.72 -26.53 16.42
N HIS A 81 -11.25 -25.78 17.40
CA HIS A 81 -12.39 -24.89 17.20
C HIS A 81 -11.92 -23.48 16.85
N LEU A 82 -12.53 -22.90 15.82
CA LEU A 82 -12.32 -21.51 15.43
C LEU A 82 -13.58 -20.69 15.72
N PHE A 83 -13.38 -19.48 16.20
CA PHE A 83 -14.45 -18.55 16.57
C PHE A 83 -14.48 -17.35 15.64
N ASP A 84 -15.67 -16.98 15.17
CA ASP A 84 -15.91 -15.75 14.40
C ASP A 84 -15.83 -14.50 15.28
N ARG A 85 -16.00 -14.69 16.59
CA ARG A 85 -15.89 -13.61 17.57
C ARG A 85 -15.31 -14.10 18.89
N VAL A 86 -14.32 -13.39 19.40
CA VAL A 86 -13.80 -13.58 20.76
C VAL A 86 -14.02 -12.30 21.55
N VAL A 87 -14.70 -12.37 22.69
CA VAL A 87 -15.08 -11.21 23.50
C VAL A 87 -14.41 -11.27 24.86
N PHE A 88 -13.73 -10.18 25.25
CA PHE A 88 -13.18 -9.99 26.59
C PHE A 88 -13.69 -8.69 27.19
N ASN A 89 -14.68 -8.79 28.07
CA ASN A 89 -15.30 -7.63 28.70
C ASN A 89 -14.56 -7.25 29.99
N PHE A 90 -14.12 -6.00 30.08
CA PHE A 90 -13.48 -5.41 31.26
C PHE A 90 -12.34 -6.29 31.84
N PRO A 91 -11.35 -6.65 31.00
CA PRO A 91 -10.23 -7.49 31.40
C PRO A 91 -9.51 -6.96 32.63
N HIS A 92 -9.07 -7.84 33.52
CA HIS A 92 -8.34 -7.45 34.73
C HIS A 92 -7.47 -8.57 35.28
N CYS A 93 -6.30 -8.24 35.82
CA CYS A 93 -5.39 -9.22 36.45
C CYS A 93 -5.75 -9.53 37.92
N GLY A 94 -6.99 -9.27 38.35
CA GLY A 94 -7.36 -9.25 39.77
C GLY A 94 -6.76 -8.07 40.57
N ARG A 95 -7.16 -7.95 41.85
CA ARG A 95 -6.72 -6.95 42.86
C ARG A 95 -6.39 -5.55 42.25
N LYS A 96 -5.47 -4.78 42.86
CA LYS A 96 -4.97 -3.51 42.28
C LYS A 96 -3.75 -3.83 41.41
N SER A 97 -3.94 -3.81 40.09
CA SER A 97 -2.89 -4.10 39.12
C SER A 97 -2.44 -2.83 38.40
N GLY A 98 -1.12 -2.68 38.24
CA GLY A 98 -0.52 -1.53 37.55
C GLY A 98 -0.70 -1.64 36.03
N VAL A 99 -0.62 -0.50 35.34
CA VAL A 99 -0.80 -0.39 33.88
C VAL A 99 0.07 -1.39 33.10
N LYS A 100 1.31 -1.63 33.55
CA LYS A 100 2.21 -2.62 32.92
C LYS A 100 1.63 -4.04 32.90
N LYS A 101 1.01 -4.50 33.99
CA LYS A 101 0.40 -5.84 34.07
C LYS A 101 -0.83 -5.94 33.17
N ASN A 102 -1.62 -4.87 33.08
CA ASN A 102 -2.80 -4.85 32.22
C ASN A 102 -2.41 -4.89 30.73
N ARG A 103 -1.33 -4.21 30.34
CA ARG A 103 -0.73 -4.31 29.00
C ARG A 103 -0.26 -5.74 28.71
N GLU A 104 0.44 -6.36 29.64
CA GLU A 104 0.90 -7.75 29.52
C GLU A 104 -0.26 -8.74 29.38
N LEU A 105 -1.34 -8.55 30.16
CA LEU A 105 -2.58 -9.31 30.02
C LEU A 105 -3.17 -9.16 28.61
N LEU A 106 -3.35 -7.94 28.12
CA LEU A 106 -3.89 -7.71 26.78
C LEU A 106 -3.00 -8.32 25.69
N ARG A 107 -1.69 -8.09 25.76
CA ARG A 107 -0.72 -8.64 24.81
C ARG A 107 -0.81 -10.16 24.74
N ASN A 108 -0.75 -10.83 25.90
CA ASN A 108 -0.79 -12.29 25.95
C ASN A 108 -2.17 -12.83 25.57
N PHE A 109 -3.26 -12.13 25.91
CA PHE A 109 -4.60 -12.45 25.43
C PHE A 109 -4.68 -12.40 23.90
N PHE A 110 -4.23 -11.32 23.25
CA PHE A 110 -4.27 -11.21 21.79
C PHE A 110 -3.43 -12.30 21.10
N LEU A 111 -2.21 -12.56 21.60
CA LEU A 111 -1.34 -13.64 21.11
C LEU A 111 -1.98 -15.03 21.24
N SER A 112 -2.79 -15.23 22.27
CA SER A 112 -3.53 -16.47 22.49
C SER A 112 -4.78 -16.56 21.61
N CYS A 113 -5.50 -15.46 21.50
CA CYS A 113 -6.76 -15.33 20.78
C CYS A 113 -6.61 -15.65 19.30
N VAL A 114 -5.54 -15.18 18.65
CA VAL A 114 -5.29 -15.47 17.22
C VAL A 114 -5.09 -16.95 16.90
N GLN A 115 -4.90 -17.82 17.89
CA GLN A 115 -4.79 -19.27 17.68
C GLN A 115 -6.16 -19.96 17.56
N VAL A 116 -7.22 -19.33 18.07
CA VAL A 116 -8.60 -19.84 18.04
C VAL A 116 -9.54 -18.92 17.24
N LEU A 117 -9.03 -17.87 16.62
CA LEU A 117 -9.81 -16.92 15.83
C LEU A 117 -9.92 -17.37 14.37
N ALA A 118 -11.12 -17.36 13.81
CA ALA A 118 -11.35 -17.58 12.38
C ALA A 118 -10.59 -16.54 11.51
N GLU A 119 -10.45 -16.82 10.21
CA GLU A 119 -9.74 -15.93 9.27
C GLU A 119 -10.41 -14.55 9.18
N SER A 120 -11.74 -14.52 9.06
CA SER A 120 -12.55 -13.29 9.10
C SER A 120 -13.08 -12.95 10.51
N GLY A 121 -12.48 -13.54 11.54
CA GLY A 121 -12.92 -13.38 12.93
C GLY A 121 -12.60 -12.02 13.53
N GLU A 122 -13.38 -11.63 14.53
CA GLU A 122 -13.24 -10.37 15.25
C GLU A 122 -12.90 -10.59 16.73
N VAL A 123 -12.01 -9.78 17.29
CA VAL A 123 -11.73 -9.74 18.73
C VAL A 123 -12.32 -8.48 19.32
N HIS A 124 -13.20 -8.61 20.30
CA HIS A 124 -13.90 -7.51 20.94
C HIS A 124 -13.38 -7.34 22.35
N VAL A 125 -12.83 -6.17 22.68
CA VAL A 125 -12.33 -5.86 24.02
C VAL A 125 -13.03 -4.62 24.56
N SER A 126 -13.81 -4.81 25.63
CA SER A 126 -14.52 -3.70 26.29
C SER A 126 -13.66 -3.12 27.40
N LEU A 127 -13.38 -1.82 27.34
CA LEU A 127 -12.54 -1.11 28.31
C LEU A 127 -13.29 0.05 28.93
N CYS A 128 -13.02 0.33 30.21
CA CYS A 128 -13.55 1.53 30.84
C CYS A 128 -12.98 2.78 30.16
N ASN A 129 -13.74 3.86 30.21
CA ASN A 129 -13.38 5.14 29.59
C ASN A 129 -11.94 5.60 29.95
N GLY A 130 -11.14 5.90 28.92
CA GLY A 130 -9.76 6.34 29.06
C GLY A 130 -8.73 5.20 29.15
N GLN A 131 -9.15 3.94 29.27
CA GLN A 131 -8.21 2.83 29.39
C GLN A 131 -7.62 2.42 28.04
N GLY A 132 -8.36 2.54 26.93
CA GLY A 132 -7.90 2.10 25.61
C GLY A 132 -6.63 2.80 25.14
N GLY A 133 -6.53 4.10 25.44
CA GLY A 133 -5.44 4.96 24.98
C GLY A 133 -5.64 5.49 23.56
N THR A 134 -6.87 5.40 23.04
CA THR A 134 -7.18 5.83 21.68
C THR A 134 -7.75 7.25 21.69
N PRO A 135 -7.73 7.98 20.56
CA PRO A 135 -8.44 9.25 20.43
C PRO A 135 -9.96 9.18 20.66
N ALA A 136 -10.56 7.99 20.68
CA ALA A 136 -11.99 7.82 20.99
C ALA A 136 -12.30 7.95 22.50
N ASP A 137 -11.30 7.79 23.38
CA ASP A 137 -11.46 7.93 24.82
C ASP A 137 -11.76 9.38 25.23
N GLN A 138 -12.66 9.60 26.21
CA GLN A 138 -13.03 10.93 26.70
C GLN A 138 -13.13 11.01 28.24
N PRO A 139 -12.10 11.48 28.96
CA PRO A 139 -10.92 12.17 28.46
C PRO A 139 -9.87 11.20 27.91
N LYS A 140 -9.18 11.62 26.84
CA LYS A 140 -8.00 10.94 26.34
C LYS A 140 -6.91 11.00 27.40
N ARG A 141 -6.47 9.83 27.88
CA ARG A 141 -5.32 9.74 28.80
C ARG A 141 -4.00 9.85 28.04
N GLU A 142 -2.97 10.30 28.74
CA GLU A 142 -1.59 10.19 28.25
C GLU A 142 -1.27 8.75 27.85
N TRP A 143 -0.60 8.58 26.70
CA TRP A 143 -0.36 7.27 26.09
C TRP A 143 0.38 6.31 27.03
N HIS A 144 1.37 6.81 27.78
CA HIS A 144 2.11 5.99 28.75
C HIS A 144 1.30 5.64 30.01
N ASN A 145 0.13 6.25 30.22
CA ASN A 145 -0.80 5.99 31.33
C ASN A 145 -2.05 5.21 30.91
N SER A 146 -2.14 4.78 29.64
CA SER A 146 -3.24 3.95 29.11
C SER A 146 -2.82 2.48 28.97
N TRP A 147 -3.75 1.63 28.55
CA TRP A 147 -3.50 0.20 28.31
C TRP A 147 -2.97 -0.07 26.90
N GLN A 148 -2.86 0.96 26.06
CA GLN A 148 -2.24 0.88 24.72
C GLN A 148 -2.84 -0.28 23.90
N ALA A 149 -4.17 -0.35 23.86
CA ALA A 149 -4.87 -1.53 23.35
C ALA A 149 -4.48 -1.85 21.90
N VAL A 150 -4.30 -0.81 21.07
CA VAL A 150 -3.84 -0.94 19.67
C VAL A 150 -2.43 -1.50 19.59
N ALA A 151 -1.48 -0.97 20.38
CA ALA A 151 -0.11 -1.48 20.43
C ALA A 151 -0.03 -2.95 20.89
N MET A 152 -0.83 -3.32 21.90
CA MET A 152 -0.85 -4.69 22.42
C MET A 152 -1.48 -5.69 21.44
N ALA A 153 -2.51 -5.26 20.69
CA ALA A 153 -3.11 -6.06 19.64
C ALA A 153 -2.18 -6.23 18.44
N ALA A 154 -1.42 -5.19 18.07
CA ALA A 154 -0.47 -5.25 16.97
C ALA A 154 0.65 -6.30 17.19
N GLU A 155 1.01 -6.60 18.44
CA GLU A 155 1.95 -7.70 18.75
C GLU A 155 1.45 -9.08 18.30
N ALA A 156 0.14 -9.23 18.06
CA ALA A 156 -0.49 -10.44 17.53
C ALA A 156 -0.97 -10.27 16.07
N ASP A 157 -0.39 -9.32 15.33
CA ASP A 157 -0.76 -8.99 13.95
C ASP A 157 -2.26 -8.65 13.78
N LEU A 158 -2.85 -7.99 14.78
CA LEU A 158 -4.23 -7.47 14.74
C LEU A 158 -4.25 -5.95 14.56
N ILE A 159 -5.20 -5.44 13.77
CA ILE A 159 -5.48 -4.00 13.65
C ILE A 159 -6.79 -3.66 14.34
N LEU A 160 -6.91 -2.44 14.86
CA LEU A 160 -8.17 -1.91 15.35
C LEU A 160 -9.04 -1.48 14.15
N SER A 161 -10.18 -2.13 13.95
CA SER A 161 -11.05 -1.87 12.80
C SER A 161 -12.28 -1.04 13.13
N ALA A 162 -12.76 -1.10 14.37
CA ALA A 162 -13.89 -0.29 14.81
C ALA A 162 -13.83 -0.01 16.32
N ILE A 163 -14.50 1.06 16.73
CA ILE A 163 -14.79 1.36 18.13
C ILE A 163 -16.28 1.70 18.24
N HIS A 164 -16.94 1.13 19.24
CA HIS A 164 -18.32 1.42 19.56
C HIS A 164 -18.50 1.72 21.06
N PRO A 165 -19.49 2.54 21.45
CA PRO A 165 -19.90 2.63 22.84
C PRO A 165 -20.31 1.25 23.39
N PHE A 166 -19.96 0.97 24.65
CA PHE A 166 -20.46 -0.20 25.34
C PHE A 166 -21.90 0.04 25.80
N GLU A 167 -22.86 -0.64 25.18
CA GLU A 167 -24.29 -0.46 25.43
C GLU A 167 -24.80 -1.45 26.48
N SER A 168 -24.54 -1.19 27.76
CA SER A 168 -25.03 -2.04 28.86
C SER A 168 -26.55 -2.23 28.83
N ASP A 169 -27.28 -1.22 28.39
CA ASP A 169 -28.75 -1.17 28.45
C ASP A 169 -29.42 -2.15 27.48
N LYS A 170 -28.71 -2.59 26.43
CA LYS A 170 -29.19 -3.65 25.53
C LYS A 170 -29.18 -5.03 26.18
N HIS A 171 -28.42 -5.18 27.27
CA HIS A 171 -28.32 -6.42 28.03
C HIS A 171 -29.04 -6.26 29.37
N GLN A 172 -30.38 -6.36 29.36
CA GLN A 172 -31.23 -6.06 30.52
C GLN A 172 -30.88 -6.87 31.79
N SER A 173 -30.32 -8.07 31.63
CA SER A 173 -29.89 -8.96 32.72
C SER A 173 -28.38 -8.91 33.02
N TYR A 174 -27.60 -8.11 32.29
CA TYR A 174 -26.15 -8.03 32.51
C TYR A 174 -25.82 -7.28 33.80
N LYS A 175 -25.08 -7.97 34.68
CA LYS A 175 -24.51 -7.40 35.90
C LYS A 175 -22.99 -7.47 35.78
N CYS A 176 -22.37 -6.32 35.55
CA CYS A 176 -20.91 -6.22 35.57
C CYS A 176 -20.38 -6.57 36.96
N THR A 177 -19.48 -7.57 37.05
CA THR A 177 -18.85 -8.03 38.30
C THR A 177 -17.36 -8.26 38.11
N GLY A 178 -16.61 -8.51 39.20
CA GLY A 178 -15.18 -8.84 39.15
C GLY A 178 -14.23 -7.68 39.46
N TYR A 179 -14.73 -6.46 39.73
CA TYR A 179 -13.84 -5.35 40.09
C TYR A 179 -13.02 -5.67 41.35
N ARG A 180 -11.70 -5.74 41.19
CA ARG A 180 -10.74 -6.20 42.21
C ARG A 180 -11.03 -7.60 42.76
N SER A 181 -11.60 -8.48 41.93
CA SER A 181 -11.98 -9.84 42.31
C SER A 181 -13.05 -9.87 43.41
N GLN A 182 -14.04 -8.96 43.32
CA GLN A 182 -15.19 -8.85 44.22
C GLN A 182 -16.49 -8.89 43.41
N ASP A 183 -17.63 -9.12 44.07
CA ASP A 183 -18.98 -8.91 43.51
C ASP A 183 -19.33 -7.42 43.36
N LYS A 184 -18.43 -6.68 42.70
CA LYS A 184 -18.56 -5.25 42.39
C LYS A 184 -18.33 -5.05 40.90
N GLY A 185 -19.09 -4.15 40.30
CA GLY A 185 -18.97 -3.79 38.90
C GLY A 185 -17.83 -2.82 38.60
N PHE A 186 -17.38 -2.86 37.36
CA PHE A 186 -16.52 -1.83 36.79
C PHE A 186 -17.32 -0.55 36.50
N HIS A 187 -16.62 0.57 36.35
CA HIS A 187 -17.26 1.82 35.92
C HIS A 187 -17.45 1.76 34.41
N VAL A 188 -18.65 1.35 33.98
CA VAL A 188 -19.00 1.11 32.57
C VAL A 188 -19.52 2.37 31.85
N GLU A 189 -19.73 3.46 32.57
CA GLU A 189 -20.15 4.73 31.97
C GLU A 189 -19.13 5.19 30.92
N LYS A 190 -19.60 5.44 29.69
CA LYS A 190 -18.77 5.79 28.52
C LYS A 190 -17.67 4.78 28.21
N ALA A 191 -17.83 3.52 28.63
CA ALA A 191 -16.95 2.44 28.20
C ALA A 191 -17.03 2.24 26.69
N LEU A 192 -15.95 1.71 26.12
CA LEU A 192 -15.80 1.50 24.68
C LEU A 192 -15.48 0.05 24.38
N VAL A 193 -16.12 -0.49 23.35
CA VAL A 193 -15.80 -1.77 22.72
C VAL A 193 -14.81 -1.52 21.59
N HIS A 194 -13.63 -2.09 21.69
CA HIS A 194 -12.59 -2.04 20.67
C HIS A 194 -12.65 -3.33 19.85
N MET A 195 -12.87 -3.22 18.55
CA MET A 195 -12.97 -4.36 17.64
C MET A 195 -11.69 -4.48 16.82
N PHE A 196 -11.01 -5.61 16.98
CA PHE A 196 -9.78 -5.93 16.29
C PHE A 196 -10.00 -7.05 15.28
N THR A 197 -9.31 -6.99 14.15
CA THR A 197 -9.33 -8.01 13.11
C THR A 197 -7.92 -8.31 12.63
N ARG A 198 -7.74 -9.43 11.94
CA ARG A 198 -6.45 -9.82 11.38
C ARG A 198 -5.93 -8.76 10.40
N SER A 199 -4.66 -8.44 10.56
CA SER A 199 -3.87 -7.80 9.52
C SER A 199 -3.50 -8.86 8.48
N ILE A 200 -3.42 -8.45 7.20
CA ILE A 200 -2.66 -9.23 6.22
C ILE A 200 -1.18 -9.26 6.62
N PRO A 201 -0.41 -10.31 6.28
CA PRO A 201 1.02 -10.35 6.52
C PRO A 201 1.75 -9.35 5.62
N TYR A 202 2.90 -8.85 6.07
CA TYR A 202 3.80 -8.08 5.22
C TYR A 202 4.38 -8.95 4.11
N THR A 203 4.31 -8.47 2.87
CA THR A 203 4.97 -9.10 1.72
C THR A 203 6.43 -8.67 1.67
N PRO A 204 7.40 -9.58 1.83
CA PRO A 204 8.80 -9.23 1.67
C PRO A 204 9.11 -8.80 0.24
N ALA A 205 9.94 -7.78 0.11
CA ALA A 205 10.56 -7.44 -1.16
C ALA A 205 11.37 -8.63 -1.69
N HIS A 206 11.20 -8.95 -2.96
CA HIS A 206 11.91 -10.05 -3.62
C HIS A 206 12.44 -9.59 -4.97
N LEU A 207 13.52 -10.25 -5.42
CA LEU A 207 14.05 -10.05 -6.76
C LEU A 207 13.07 -10.63 -7.77
N LEU A 208 12.53 -9.77 -8.62
CA LEU A 208 11.59 -10.14 -9.66
C LEU A 208 12.24 -9.93 -11.03
N LYS A 209 12.32 -11.01 -11.81
CA LYS A 209 12.80 -10.97 -13.19
C LYS A 209 11.67 -10.55 -14.10
N VAL A 210 11.91 -9.53 -14.92
CA VAL A 210 10.96 -9.02 -15.89
C VAL A 210 11.50 -9.31 -17.29
N GLU A 211 10.59 -9.70 -18.18
CA GLU A 211 10.85 -9.94 -19.59
C GLU A 211 9.88 -9.07 -20.39
N GLU A 212 10.41 -8.21 -21.27
CA GLU A 212 9.60 -7.34 -22.11
C GLU A 212 10.31 -7.07 -23.45
N VAL A 213 9.59 -6.45 -24.39
CA VAL A 213 10.12 -6.04 -25.70
C VAL A 213 10.40 -4.56 -25.69
N VAL A 214 11.66 -4.17 -25.88
CA VAL A 214 12.13 -2.78 -25.94
C VAL A 214 12.74 -2.55 -27.32
N GLU A 215 12.23 -1.56 -28.06
CA GLU A 215 12.68 -1.25 -29.44
C GLU A 215 12.70 -2.48 -30.39
N GLY A 216 11.77 -3.42 -30.19
CA GLY A 216 11.66 -4.65 -30.99
C GLY A 216 12.54 -5.81 -30.51
N GLU A 217 13.41 -5.58 -29.53
CA GLU A 217 14.27 -6.61 -28.94
C GLU A 217 13.69 -7.15 -27.63
N LYS A 218 13.71 -8.47 -27.47
CA LYS A 218 13.34 -9.13 -26.23
C LYS A 218 14.47 -9.00 -25.21
N VAL A 219 14.18 -8.36 -24.07
CA VAL A 219 15.14 -8.10 -22.99
C VAL A 219 14.68 -8.70 -21.68
N GLN A 220 15.65 -9.05 -20.82
CA GLN A 220 15.39 -9.57 -19.48
C GLN A 220 16.22 -8.78 -18.46
N TYR A 221 15.62 -8.45 -17.32
CA TYR A 221 16.29 -7.69 -16.25
C TYR A 221 15.67 -7.99 -14.88
N GLU A 222 16.35 -7.56 -13.83
CA GLU A 222 15.84 -7.62 -12.46
C GLU A 222 15.32 -6.25 -12.03
N ILE A 223 14.08 -6.21 -11.54
CA ILE A 223 13.55 -4.98 -10.95
C ILE A 223 14.19 -4.77 -9.57
N PRO A 224 14.54 -3.52 -9.19
CA PRO A 224 14.94 -3.23 -7.81
C PRO A 224 13.92 -3.79 -6.82
N ALA A 225 14.39 -4.52 -5.81
CA ALA A 225 13.53 -5.31 -4.93
C ALA A 225 12.48 -4.44 -4.21
N GLU A 226 12.81 -3.19 -3.90
CA GLU A 226 11.90 -2.21 -3.31
C GLU A 226 10.74 -1.78 -4.23
N LEU A 227 10.84 -2.06 -5.52
CA LEU A 227 9.83 -1.75 -6.55
C LEU A 227 8.98 -2.97 -6.94
N SER A 228 9.31 -4.17 -6.46
CA SER A 228 8.67 -5.44 -6.86
C SER A 228 7.14 -5.43 -6.72
N ASP A 229 6.61 -4.77 -5.69
CA ASP A 229 5.16 -4.69 -5.42
C ASP A 229 4.40 -3.63 -6.23
N TYR A 230 5.12 -2.78 -6.97
CA TYR A 230 4.57 -1.64 -7.73
C TYR A 230 4.30 -1.97 -9.20
N ILE A 231 4.61 -3.18 -9.64
CA ILE A 231 4.39 -3.63 -11.02
C ILE A 231 3.26 -4.66 -11.10
N PHE A 232 2.66 -4.80 -12.28
CA PHE A 232 1.59 -5.76 -12.57
C PHE A 232 0.32 -5.64 -11.71
N ARG A 233 0.06 -4.45 -11.12
CA ARG A 233 -1.08 -4.21 -10.23
C ARG A 233 -2.42 -3.94 -10.92
N ARG A 234 -2.44 -3.77 -12.24
CA ARG A 234 -3.65 -3.59 -13.08
C ARG A 234 -4.59 -2.45 -12.65
N PHE A 235 -4.10 -1.43 -11.95
CA PHE A 235 -4.96 -0.34 -11.42
C PHE A 235 -5.78 0.36 -12.50
N LEU A 236 -5.24 0.53 -13.71
CA LEU A 236 -5.87 1.30 -14.79
C LEU A 236 -6.65 0.45 -15.81
N TYR A 237 -6.84 -0.84 -15.55
CA TYR A 237 -7.61 -1.71 -16.45
C TYR A 237 -9.08 -1.28 -16.52
N SER A 238 -9.76 -1.64 -17.61
CA SER A 238 -11.15 -1.22 -17.88
C SER A 238 -12.16 -1.71 -16.85
N ASP A 239 -11.91 -2.86 -16.23
CA ASP A 239 -12.74 -3.48 -15.19
C ASP A 239 -12.29 -3.11 -13.76
N SER A 240 -11.26 -2.28 -13.62
CA SER A 240 -10.71 -1.90 -12.32
C SER A 240 -11.61 -0.90 -11.61
N VAL A 241 -11.91 -1.21 -10.35
CA VAL A 241 -12.60 -0.30 -9.41
C VAL A 241 -11.62 0.51 -8.57
N HIS A 242 -10.32 0.45 -8.88
CA HIS A 242 -9.28 1.13 -8.10
C HIS A 242 -9.48 2.65 -8.14
N PRO A 243 -9.32 3.39 -7.01
CA PRO A 243 -9.53 4.83 -6.98
C PRO A 243 -8.71 5.62 -7.99
N VAL A 244 -7.49 5.17 -8.31
CA VAL A 244 -6.64 5.75 -9.39
C VAL A 244 -7.35 5.71 -10.75
N LYS A 245 -8.05 4.62 -11.09
CA LYS A 245 -8.86 4.52 -12.31
C LYS A 245 -10.08 5.43 -12.27
N LEU A 246 -10.77 5.48 -11.13
CA LEU A 246 -11.92 6.37 -10.95
C LEU A 246 -11.53 7.85 -11.13
N VAL A 247 -10.35 8.25 -10.64
CA VAL A 247 -9.81 9.60 -10.88
C VAL A 247 -9.48 9.82 -12.34
N GLN A 248 -8.84 8.86 -13.02
CA GLN A 248 -8.58 8.96 -14.45
C GLN A 248 -9.88 9.17 -15.23
N ASP A 249 -10.89 8.35 -14.97
CA ASP A 249 -12.16 8.43 -15.69
C ASP A 249 -12.88 9.76 -15.44
N PHE A 250 -12.87 10.23 -14.20
CA PHE A 250 -13.39 11.55 -13.84
C PHE A 250 -12.71 12.69 -14.61
N LEU A 251 -11.38 12.66 -14.72
CA LEU A 251 -10.62 13.67 -15.46
C LEU A 251 -10.93 13.61 -16.95
N LEU A 252 -10.94 12.41 -17.54
CA LEU A 252 -11.21 12.21 -18.95
C LEU A 252 -12.64 12.64 -19.32
N GLU A 253 -13.64 12.26 -18.53
CA GLU A 253 -15.03 12.71 -18.72
C GLU A 253 -15.14 14.24 -18.58
N GLY A 254 -14.44 14.82 -17.60
CA GLY A 254 -14.39 16.26 -17.41
C GLY A 254 -13.83 17.01 -18.61
N LEU A 255 -12.76 16.51 -19.22
CA LEU A 255 -12.12 17.08 -20.41
C LEU A 255 -12.94 16.84 -21.69
N ALA A 256 -13.55 15.65 -21.81
CA ALA A 256 -14.42 15.25 -22.93
C ALA A 256 -15.57 16.23 -23.20
N LYS A 257 -16.01 16.96 -22.17
CA LYS A 257 -17.04 18.02 -22.29
C LYS A 257 -16.64 19.18 -23.20
N LYS A 258 -15.34 19.38 -23.46
CA LYS A 258 -14.83 20.48 -24.29
C LYS A 258 -13.98 20.00 -25.47
N TRP A 259 -13.23 18.91 -25.29
CA TRP A 259 -12.38 18.36 -26.34
C TRP A 259 -12.59 16.85 -26.44
N PRO A 260 -12.72 16.26 -27.63
CA PRO A 260 -12.67 14.81 -27.75
C PRO A 260 -11.32 14.31 -27.23
N VAL A 261 -11.34 13.20 -26.48
CA VAL A 261 -10.14 12.58 -25.89
C VAL A 261 -10.02 11.15 -26.37
N SER A 262 -8.86 10.79 -26.93
CA SER A 262 -8.54 9.45 -27.42
C SER A 262 -7.40 8.86 -26.59
N MET A 263 -7.69 7.80 -25.83
CA MET A 263 -6.69 7.11 -25.01
C MET A 263 -5.94 6.05 -25.83
N MET A 264 -4.62 6.02 -25.68
CA MET A 264 -3.77 4.97 -26.21
C MET A 264 -3.94 3.69 -25.38
N THR A 265 -4.10 2.55 -26.06
CA THR A 265 -4.31 1.22 -25.45
C THR A 265 -3.14 0.27 -25.65
N GLU A 266 -2.07 0.75 -26.29
CA GLU A 266 -0.87 -0.03 -26.55
C GLU A 266 -0.16 -0.37 -25.23
N THR A 267 0.41 -1.58 -25.16
CA THR A 267 1.24 -1.97 -24.02
C THR A 267 2.62 -1.36 -24.17
N ILE A 268 3.07 -0.66 -23.14
CA ILE A 268 4.29 0.14 -23.19
C ILE A 268 5.31 -0.47 -22.23
N PRO A 269 6.56 -0.71 -22.67
CA PRO A 269 7.59 -1.25 -21.80
C PRO A 269 7.88 -0.33 -20.61
N PHE A 270 8.29 -0.92 -19.50
CA PHE A 270 8.74 -0.17 -18.33
C PHE A 270 10.11 0.46 -18.57
N LEU A 271 10.95 -0.18 -19.38
CA LEU A 271 12.27 0.33 -19.73
C LEU A 271 12.23 1.41 -20.81
N LEU A 272 13.19 2.32 -20.72
CA LEU A 272 13.60 3.26 -21.75
C LEU A 272 15.09 3.11 -22.00
N THR A 273 15.50 3.34 -23.26
CA THR A 273 16.90 3.49 -23.62
C THR A 273 17.40 4.89 -23.25
N ALA A 274 18.71 5.04 -22.99
CA ALA A 274 19.31 6.36 -22.72
C ALA A 274 19.04 7.37 -23.86
N LYS A 275 18.99 6.88 -25.11
CA LYS A 275 18.68 7.68 -26.31
C LYS A 275 17.26 8.25 -26.29
N GLN A 276 16.26 7.44 -25.92
CA GLN A 276 14.87 7.90 -25.79
C GLN A 276 14.72 9.00 -24.74
N LEU A 277 15.47 8.92 -23.63
CA LEU A 277 15.48 9.98 -22.61
C LEU A 277 16.07 11.29 -23.14
N GLN A 278 17.27 11.23 -23.74
CA GLN A 278 17.97 12.43 -24.22
C GLN A 278 17.18 13.20 -25.29
N THR A 279 16.39 12.48 -26.09
CA THR A 279 15.65 13.06 -27.21
C THR A 279 14.31 13.68 -26.78
N HIS A 280 13.65 13.13 -25.75
CA HIS A 280 12.25 13.46 -25.44
C HIS A 280 11.95 13.88 -23.99
N CYS A 281 12.93 13.85 -23.07
CA CYS A 281 12.72 14.25 -21.67
C CYS A 281 13.42 15.57 -21.31
N CYS A 282 12.87 16.70 -21.76
CA CYS A 282 13.27 18.00 -21.21
C CYS A 282 12.80 18.15 -19.75
N GLY A 283 13.73 18.13 -18.79
CA GLY A 283 13.48 18.54 -17.40
C GLY A 283 13.30 17.41 -16.37
N ILE A 284 13.65 16.17 -16.70
CA ILE A 284 13.80 15.09 -15.70
C ILE A 284 15.26 15.03 -15.26
N ASP A 285 15.50 15.08 -13.96
CA ASP A 285 16.83 14.92 -13.37
C ASP A 285 17.27 13.45 -13.48
N GLY A 286 18.35 13.19 -14.21
CA GLY A 286 18.92 11.84 -14.38
C GLY A 286 19.30 11.18 -13.05
N ALA A 287 19.51 11.96 -11.98
CA ALA A 287 19.74 11.45 -10.63
C ALA A 287 18.51 10.75 -10.02
N GLN A 288 17.30 11.05 -10.51
CA GLN A 288 16.04 10.46 -10.05
C GLN A 288 15.64 9.22 -10.86
N CYS A 289 16.48 8.74 -11.77
CA CYS A 289 16.18 7.56 -12.58
C CYS A 289 16.70 6.28 -11.93
N TYR A 290 15.96 5.18 -12.09
CA TYR A 290 16.43 3.84 -11.78
C TYR A 290 17.15 3.27 -13.00
N TRP A 291 18.48 3.18 -12.92
CA TRP A 291 19.30 2.57 -13.95
C TRP A 291 19.26 1.04 -13.82
N ILE A 292 19.04 0.37 -14.94
CA ILE A 292 18.83 -1.08 -15.02
C ILE A 292 19.87 -1.69 -15.94
N HIS A 293 20.51 -2.74 -15.43
CA HIS A 293 21.37 -3.60 -16.21
C HIS A 293 20.56 -4.79 -16.74
N LEU A 294 20.67 -5.03 -18.05
CA LEU A 294 20.09 -6.23 -18.64
C LEU A 294 20.88 -7.47 -18.20
N LEU A 295 20.17 -8.57 -18.01
CA LEU A 295 20.78 -9.89 -17.87
C LEU A 295 21.29 -10.29 -19.26
N GLN A 296 22.57 -10.69 -19.39
CA GLN A 296 23.16 -11.07 -20.68
C GLN A 296 22.31 -12.13 -21.39
N LYS A 297 22.00 -11.93 -22.68
CA LYS A 297 21.49 -12.98 -23.57
C LYS A 297 22.53 -14.10 -23.62
N ASP A 298 22.14 -15.34 -23.33
CA ASP A 298 22.92 -16.51 -23.72
C ASP A 298 23.11 -16.45 -25.24
N LEU A 299 24.33 -16.14 -25.67
CA LEU A 299 24.79 -16.38 -27.04
C LEU A 299 24.83 -17.90 -27.23
N THR A 300 23.73 -18.50 -27.66
CA THR A 300 23.77 -19.78 -28.34
C THR A 300 23.21 -19.63 -29.74
N SER A 301 24.17 -19.58 -30.66
CA SER A 301 24.05 -19.75 -32.09
C SER A 301 23.23 -20.99 -32.47
N ASP A 302 22.48 -20.85 -33.56
CA ASP A 302 22.18 -21.85 -34.58
C ASP A 302 22.44 -23.32 -34.20
N THR A 303 21.37 -24.09 -34.07
CA THR A 303 21.32 -25.42 -34.68
C THR A 303 19.87 -25.83 -34.97
N ASP A 304 19.67 -26.22 -36.21
CA ASP A 304 18.44 -26.73 -36.81
C ASP A 304 17.82 -27.93 -36.09
N THR A 305 16.51 -28.08 -36.37
CA THR A 305 15.68 -29.31 -36.39
C THR A 305 15.25 -29.97 -35.07
N SER A 306 13.96 -29.87 -34.70
CA SER A 306 12.87 -30.77 -35.14
C SER A 306 11.68 -30.89 -34.15
N ALA A 307 10.48 -30.72 -34.72
CA ALA A 307 9.17 -31.35 -34.43
C ALA A 307 8.53 -31.38 -33.01
N ASP A 308 7.33 -30.78 -32.96
CA ASP A 308 6.06 -31.21 -32.32
C ASP A 308 5.97 -31.49 -30.80
N LYS A 309 5.26 -30.62 -30.06
CA LYS A 309 3.85 -30.82 -29.61
C LYS A 309 3.36 -29.74 -28.63
N GLU A 310 2.03 -29.59 -28.63
CA GLU A 310 1.15 -28.59 -28.01
C GLU A 310 1.16 -28.45 -26.47
N ASN A 311 0.88 -27.20 -26.07
CA ASN A 311 0.00 -26.67 -25.00
C ASN A 311 0.24 -26.91 -23.49
N ASP A 312 0.42 -25.75 -22.82
CA ASP A 312 -0.28 -25.23 -21.61
C ASP A 312 0.65 -24.91 -20.41
N PRO A 313 0.84 -23.62 -20.01
CA PRO A 313 1.62 -23.28 -18.83
C PRO A 313 0.71 -23.04 -17.61
N ARG A 314 0.80 -23.91 -16.60
CA ARG A 314 0.49 -23.57 -15.21
C ARG A 314 1.79 -23.43 -14.42
N PRO A 315 1.96 -22.40 -13.58
CA PRO A 315 3.13 -22.28 -12.73
C PRO A 315 3.00 -23.28 -11.57
N THR A 316 3.99 -24.16 -11.41
CA THR A 316 4.05 -25.11 -10.31
C THR A 316 5.07 -24.61 -9.29
N GLU A 317 4.59 -24.20 -8.12
CA GLU A 317 5.41 -23.98 -6.93
C GLU A 317 6.10 -25.29 -6.52
N THR A 318 7.41 -25.27 -6.36
CA THR A 318 8.14 -26.41 -5.79
C THR A 318 8.79 -26.00 -4.48
N LEU A 319 8.19 -26.49 -3.39
CA LEU A 319 8.74 -26.53 -2.03
C LEU A 319 10.01 -27.38 -2.01
N LEU A 320 11.05 -26.91 -1.32
CA LEU A 320 12.21 -27.74 -0.96
C LEU A 320 12.22 -28.05 0.55
N PRO A 321 12.66 -29.26 0.95
CA PRO A 321 12.40 -29.81 2.27
C PRO A 321 13.54 -29.57 3.27
N THR A 322 13.13 -29.59 4.54
CA THR A 322 13.96 -29.60 5.75
C THR A 322 14.77 -30.90 5.86
N CYS A 323 16.01 -30.84 6.37
CA CYS A 323 16.57 -31.88 7.25
C CYS A 323 17.85 -31.44 8.00
N LEU A 324 17.99 -31.98 9.20
CA LEU A 324 18.92 -31.69 10.29
C LEU A 324 20.23 -32.52 10.25
N ALA A 325 21.24 -31.99 10.97
CA ALA A 325 22.20 -32.67 11.87
C ALA A 325 23.67 -32.96 11.44
N SER A 326 24.57 -32.31 12.20
CA SER A 326 25.72 -32.86 12.96
C SER A 326 27.13 -33.00 12.36
N ASN A 327 28.04 -32.25 13.03
CA ASN A 327 29.49 -32.34 13.22
C ASN A 327 30.28 -33.62 12.88
N LYS A 328 31.42 -33.46 12.19
CA LYS A 328 32.80 -33.69 12.72
C LYS A 328 33.87 -33.27 11.69
N GLY A 329 35.04 -32.90 12.21
CA GLY A 329 36.05 -32.09 11.53
C GLY A 329 37.00 -32.80 10.56
N GLY A 330 37.68 -31.98 9.76
CA GLY A 330 38.74 -32.37 8.84
C GLY A 330 39.44 -31.13 8.30
N ARG A 331 40.65 -30.88 8.77
CA ARG A 331 41.50 -29.74 8.42
C ARG A 331 42.11 -30.01 7.04
N VAL A 332 41.67 -29.32 5.98
CA VAL A 332 42.40 -29.26 4.71
C VAL A 332 42.48 -27.81 4.24
N ARG A 333 43.71 -27.35 4.09
CA ARG A 333 44.10 -26.00 3.68
C ARG A 333 44.22 -26.02 2.16
N ILE A 334 43.30 -25.38 1.44
CA ILE A 334 43.43 -25.12 0.00
C ILE A 334 43.41 -23.62 -0.21
N LYS A 335 44.51 -23.11 -0.78
CA LYS A 335 44.70 -21.74 -1.26
C LYS A 335 43.82 -21.53 -2.50
N GLY A 336 43.11 -20.41 -2.53
CA GLY A 336 42.37 -19.94 -3.70
C GLY A 336 41.46 -18.78 -3.30
N VAL A 337 42.05 -17.59 -3.15
CA VAL A 337 41.32 -16.34 -2.93
C VAL A 337 40.86 -15.86 -4.31
N GLU A 338 39.61 -16.16 -4.67
CA GLU A 338 38.91 -15.41 -5.70
C GLU A 338 37.97 -14.42 -5.01
N SER A 339 38.48 -13.19 -4.94
CA SER A 339 37.76 -12.00 -4.54
C SER A 339 36.58 -11.78 -5.50
N PHE A 340 35.36 -11.88 -5.00
CA PHE A 340 34.20 -11.27 -5.67
C PHE A 340 34.46 -9.76 -5.71
N ARG A 341 34.83 -9.26 -6.89
CA ARG A 341 35.01 -7.84 -7.13
C ARG A 341 33.68 -7.13 -6.93
N SER A 342 33.69 -6.24 -5.95
CA SER A 342 32.81 -5.08 -5.84
C SER A 342 32.72 -4.37 -7.19
N ALA A 343 31.54 -4.36 -7.80
CA ALA A 343 31.26 -3.62 -9.03
C ALA A 343 30.42 -2.40 -8.68
N CYS A 344 31.07 -1.34 -8.18
CA CYS A 344 30.51 0.01 -8.11
C CYS A 344 31.67 1.01 -8.08
N SER A 345 32.21 1.26 -9.27
CA SER A 345 33.04 2.40 -9.65
C SER A 345 33.49 2.09 -11.08
N LEU A 346 33.27 3.01 -12.02
CA LEU A 346 34.37 3.60 -12.79
C LEU A 346 33.82 4.54 -13.86
N ASP A 347 34.56 5.64 -13.96
CA ASP A 347 34.84 6.54 -15.08
C ASP A 347 34.18 6.22 -16.43
N ILE A 348 33.58 7.29 -16.97
CA ILE A 348 32.82 7.36 -18.21
C ILE A 348 33.76 7.18 -19.41
N ASP A 349 33.63 6.05 -20.10
CA ASP A 349 34.15 5.84 -21.45
C ASP A 349 32.99 6.08 -22.46
N PRO A 350 33.11 7.00 -23.45
CA PRO A 350 31.97 7.45 -24.27
C PRO A 350 31.41 6.39 -25.24
N GLU A 351 32.06 5.24 -25.38
CA GLU A 351 31.65 4.18 -26.32
C GLU A 351 30.77 3.09 -25.66
N GLY A 352 30.57 3.13 -24.34
CA GLY A 352 29.77 2.15 -23.57
C GLY A 352 28.28 2.49 -23.38
N GLU A 353 27.80 3.64 -23.86
CA GLU A 353 26.44 4.14 -23.58
C GLU A 353 25.31 3.37 -24.29
N SER A 354 25.61 2.52 -25.26
CA SER A 354 24.59 1.84 -26.10
C SER A 354 23.81 0.71 -25.41
N GLY A 355 24.14 0.36 -24.15
CA GLY A 355 23.51 -0.75 -23.42
C GLY A 355 22.75 -0.39 -22.13
N MET A 356 22.78 0.87 -21.69
CA MET A 356 22.17 1.27 -20.42
C MET A 356 20.66 1.54 -20.57
N HIS A 357 19.88 0.83 -19.77
CA HIS A 357 18.42 0.98 -19.71
C HIS A 357 18.02 1.66 -18.40
N MET A 358 16.84 2.26 -18.35
CA MET A 358 16.28 2.79 -17.11
C MET A 358 14.78 2.52 -17.02
N LEU A 359 14.26 2.41 -15.80
CA LEU A 359 12.81 2.45 -15.61
C LEU A 359 12.28 3.84 -15.96
N ARG A 360 11.19 3.88 -16.73
CA ARG A 360 10.61 5.12 -17.23
C ARG A 360 10.21 6.09 -16.10
N PRO A 361 10.77 7.31 -16.05
CA PRO A 361 10.42 8.32 -15.04
C PRO A 361 9.19 9.18 -15.40
N SER A 362 8.77 9.08 -16.66
CA SER A 362 7.57 9.69 -17.26
C SER A 362 7.16 8.88 -18.49
N LEU A 363 5.90 9.00 -18.91
CA LEU A 363 5.33 8.47 -20.14
C LEU A 363 5.60 9.35 -21.37
N LEU A 364 6.25 10.51 -21.19
CA LEU A 364 6.41 11.52 -22.25
C LEU A 364 7.19 10.98 -23.47
N PRO A 365 8.31 10.25 -23.31
CA PRO A 365 9.02 9.67 -24.46
C PRO A 365 8.14 8.74 -25.28
N GLN A 366 7.34 7.91 -24.63
CA GLN A 366 6.48 6.95 -25.31
C GLN A 366 5.29 7.63 -25.99
N MET A 367 4.75 8.69 -25.39
CA MET A 367 3.73 9.53 -26.04
C MET A 367 4.26 10.10 -27.37
N GLU A 368 5.44 10.72 -27.34
CA GLU A 368 6.05 11.33 -28.52
C GLU A 368 6.35 10.28 -29.61
N GLU A 369 6.86 9.11 -29.24
CA GLU A 369 7.12 8.01 -30.19
C GLU A 369 5.82 7.50 -30.87
N LEU A 370 4.76 7.32 -30.09
CA LEU A 370 3.47 6.83 -30.60
C LEU A 370 2.78 7.85 -31.50
N LEU A 371 2.86 9.14 -31.15
CA LEU A 371 2.34 10.21 -32.01
C LEU A 371 3.13 10.31 -33.33
N ALA A 372 4.46 10.24 -33.29
CA ALA A 372 5.29 10.23 -34.49
C ALA A 372 4.98 9.04 -35.42
N LYS A 373 4.77 7.85 -34.85
CA LYS A 373 4.33 6.66 -35.61
C LYS A 373 2.98 6.86 -36.28
N LYS A 374 2.01 7.46 -35.57
CA LYS A 374 0.68 7.74 -36.14
C LYS A 374 0.73 8.78 -37.26
N GLU A 375 1.50 9.85 -37.09
CA GLU A 375 1.71 10.85 -38.14
C GLU A 375 2.36 10.24 -39.39
N ALA A 376 3.36 9.36 -39.21
CA ALA A 376 4.00 8.66 -40.32
C ALA A 376 3.03 7.75 -41.10
N ILE A 377 2.12 7.05 -40.42
CA ILE A 377 1.10 6.20 -41.06
C ILE A 377 0.11 7.06 -41.86
N ILE A 378 -0.38 8.15 -41.28
CA ILE A 378 -1.32 9.07 -41.96
C ILE A 378 -0.67 9.66 -43.23
N ASN A 379 0.61 10.02 -43.16
CA ASN A 379 1.34 10.55 -44.31
C ASN A 379 1.63 9.48 -45.38
N ALA A 380 1.74 8.20 -44.99
CA ALA A 380 1.96 7.08 -45.90
C ALA A 380 0.66 6.68 -46.66
N ASP A 381 -0.50 6.73 -46.01
CA ASP A 381 -1.80 6.44 -46.63
C ASP A 381 -2.30 7.58 -47.54
N GLY A 382 -1.73 8.79 -47.42
CA GLY A 382 -2.02 9.94 -48.29
C GLY A 382 -1.33 9.91 -49.67
N HIS A 383 -0.65 8.83 -50.04
CA HIS A 383 0.05 8.66 -51.32
C HIS A 383 -0.44 7.44 -52.14
N GLY A 384 -1.63 6.92 -51.84
CA GLY A 384 -2.31 5.94 -52.69
C GLY A 384 -3.02 6.63 -53.86
N ASP A 385 -2.42 6.56 -55.04
CA ASP A 385 -3.00 6.98 -56.32
C ASP A 385 -4.45 6.49 -56.49
N CYS A 386 -5.38 7.44 -56.68
CA CYS A 386 -6.71 7.17 -57.23
C CYS A 386 -6.82 7.88 -58.58
N GLU A 387 -6.17 7.32 -59.61
CA GLU A 387 -6.60 7.53 -60.99
C GLU A 387 -7.74 6.56 -61.33
N GLY A 388 -8.89 7.11 -61.69
CA GLY A 388 -9.89 6.45 -62.53
C GLY A 388 -11.14 5.91 -61.83
N SER A 389 -12.25 6.66 -61.87
CA SER A 389 -13.35 6.41 -62.82
C SER A 389 -14.56 7.29 -62.49
N ASP A 390 -15.08 7.92 -63.55
CA ASP A 390 -16.31 8.70 -63.65
C ASP A 390 -17.57 7.87 -63.37
N ASP A 391 -18.67 8.60 -63.20
CA ASP A 391 -20.09 8.19 -63.18
C ASP A 391 -20.69 7.66 -61.86
N SER A 392 -21.43 8.51 -61.13
CA SER A 392 -22.91 8.54 -61.22
C SER A 392 -23.56 9.46 -60.17
N GLU A 393 -24.58 10.18 -60.62
CA GLU A 393 -25.38 11.20 -59.95
C GLU A 393 -26.22 10.68 -58.75
N GLY A 394 -26.46 11.57 -57.78
CA GLY A 394 -27.42 11.37 -56.69
C GLY A 394 -27.57 12.58 -55.78
N ASN A 395 -28.33 13.58 -56.23
CA ASN A 395 -28.73 14.79 -55.50
C ASN A 395 -29.54 14.46 -54.23
N GLU A 396 -29.18 15.07 -53.08
CA GLU A 396 -30.15 15.65 -52.15
C GLU A 396 -29.51 16.80 -51.33
N LYS A 397 -30.21 17.94 -51.32
CA LYS A 397 -29.84 19.28 -50.81
C LYS A 397 -29.77 19.27 -49.28
N ASP A 398 -28.70 19.72 -48.64
CA ASP A 398 -28.28 21.11 -48.40
C ASP A 398 -29.29 21.92 -47.54
N GLU A 399 -29.11 21.84 -46.22
CA GLU A 399 -29.45 22.91 -45.28
C GLU A 399 -28.14 23.51 -44.74
N SER A 400 -27.76 24.64 -45.32
CA SER A 400 -26.64 25.45 -44.86
C SER A 400 -26.96 26.14 -43.55
N CYS A 401 -26.13 25.96 -42.52
CA CYS A 401 -25.97 26.96 -41.46
C CYS A 401 -24.50 27.11 -41.10
N GLY A 402 -23.92 28.26 -41.47
CA GLY A 402 -22.93 28.97 -40.67
C GLY A 402 -21.52 28.38 -40.61
N SER A 403 -20.66 28.87 -41.51
CA SER A 403 -19.21 29.00 -41.35
C SER A 403 -18.75 29.11 -39.87
N CYS A 404 -18.16 28.04 -39.34
CA CYS A 404 -17.26 28.08 -38.20
C CYS A 404 -15.98 27.31 -38.60
N ASN A 405 -14.87 28.03 -38.75
CA ASN A 405 -13.51 27.46 -38.80
C ASN A 405 -13.18 26.82 -37.42
N GLY A 406 -13.81 25.71 -37.10
CA GLY A 406 -13.65 25.02 -35.81
C GLY A 406 -12.85 23.75 -35.96
N VAL A 407 -11.53 23.84 -36.04
CA VAL A 407 -10.67 22.68 -35.77
C VAL A 407 -10.83 22.38 -34.28
N THR A 408 -11.74 21.47 -33.92
CA THR A 408 -11.79 20.91 -32.58
C THR A 408 -10.52 20.07 -32.39
N SER A 409 -9.50 20.66 -31.76
CA SER A 409 -8.26 19.97 -31.42
C SER A 409 -8.56 18.71 -30.61
N LEU A 410 -8.25 17.55 -31.20
CA LEU A 410 -8.32 16.24 -30.55
C LEU A 410 -7.21 16.14 -29.50
N LEU A 411 -7.56 15.63 -28.31
CA LEU A 411 -6.60 15.31 -27.26
C LEU A 411 -6.24 13.82 -27.33
N TYR A 412 -4.95 13.51 -27.29
CA TYR A 412 -4.44 12.16 -27.11
C TYR A 412 -4.01 11.96 -25.67
N GLY A 413 -4.38 10.83 -25.07
CA GLY A 413 -4.04 10.49 -23.69
C GLY A 413 -3.31 9.16 -23.57
N ILE A 414 -2.42 9.05 -22.59
CA ILE A 414 -1.70 7.83 -22.23
C ILE A 414 -1.57 7.78 -20.72
N SER A 415 -1.68 6.59 -20.13
CA SER A 415 -1.54 6.43 -18.69
C SER A 415 -0.89 5.11 -18.31
N GLY A 416 -0.20 5.12 -17.17
CA GLY A 416 0.59 3.98 -16.74
C GLY A 416 1.50 4.32 -15.55
N VAL A 417 2.03 3.27 -14.93
CA VAL A 417 2.99 3.42 -13.82
C VAL A 417 4.33 3.94 -14.34
N VAL A 418 4.92 4.88 -13.59
CA VAL A 418 6.26 5.45 -13.80
C VAL A 418 7.06 5.37 -12.49
N PHE A 419 8.38 5.42 -12.56
CA PHE A 419 9.27 5.16 -11.42
C PHE A 419 10.25 6.31 -11.21
N ARG A 420 10.46 6.70 -9.94
CA ARG A 420 11.42 7.75 -9.59
C ARG A 420 12.21 7.35 -8.36
N ASN A 421 13.54 7.37 -8.47
CA ASN A 421 14.44 7.15 -7.37
C ASN A 421 14.47 8.41 -6.48
N VAL A 422 13.56 8.45 -5.51
CA VAL A 422 13.36 9.60 -4.63
C VAL A 422 13.62 9.25 -3.16
N PRO A 423 14.20 10.19 -2.38
CA PRO A 423 14.30 10.06 -0.94
C PRO A 423 12.94 9.72 -0.30
N ILE A 424 12.98 8.95 0.79
CA ILE A 424 11.77 8.61 1.55
C ILE A 424 11.25 9.86 2.26
N GLY A 425 10.00 10.21 1.96
CA GLY A 425 9.24 11.24 2.66
C GLY A 425 7.74 11.03 2.45
N LEU A 426 6.93 11.79 3.20
CA LEU A 426 5.47 11.64 3.30
C LEU A 426 4.75 11.52 1.93
N TRP A 427 5.17 12.32 0.96
CA TRP A 427 4.54 12.39 -0.38
C TRP A 427 5.49 11.99 -1.52
N ALA A 428 6.62 11.35 -1.18
CA ALA A 428 7.65 10.96 -2.13
C ALA A 428 7.50 9.48 -2.52
N MET A 429 6.82 9.26 -3.64
CA MET A 429 6.49 7.93 -4.15
C MET A 429 7.58 7.42 -5.10
N PRO A 430 8.12 6.21 -4.88
CA PRO A 430 9.10 5.61 -5.78
C PRO A 430 8.46 5.11 -7.08
N ALA A 431 7.14 4.89 -7.09
CA ALA A 431 6.33 4.57 -8.24
C ALA A 431 4.93 5.20 -8.10
N PHE A 432 4.34 5.65 -9.21
CA PHE A 432 2.99 6.20 -9.26
C PHE A 432 2.44 6.14 -10.69
N HIS A 433 1.13 6.31 -10.87
CA HIS A 433 0.49 6.36 -12.17
C HIS A 433 0.47 7.80 -12.70
N GLU A 434 1.06 7.98 -13.87
CA GLU A 434 0.99 9.23 -14.62
C GLU A 434 -0.15 9.15 -15.65
N LEU A 435 -0.90 10.23 -15.80
CA LEU A 435 -1.77 10.49 -16.95
C LEU A 435 -1.17 11.66 -17.73
N LEU A 436 -0.79 11.39 -18.97
CA LEU A 436 -0.39 12.41 -19.93
C LEU A 436 -1.52 12.66 -20.91
N ILE A 437 -1.82 13.93 -21.16
CA ILE A 437 -2.79 14.37 -22.15
C ILE A 437 -2.12 15.43 -23.01
N GLN A 438 -2.18 15.25 -24.33
CA GLN A 438 -1.48 16.08 -25.29
C GLN A 438 -2.41 16.49 -26.43
N GLY A 439 -2.31 17.73 -26.87
CA GLY A 439 -3.06 18.23 -28.02
C GLY A 439 -2.31 19.33 -28.74
N VAL A 440 -2.64 19.50 -30.03
CA VAL A 440 -2.10 20.56 -30.87
C VAL A 440 -3.18 21.62 -31.08
N PHE A 441 -2.83 22.87 -30.81
CA PHE A 441 -3.76 23.99 -30.79
C PHE A 441 -3.20 25.19 -31.57
N PRO A 442 -4.05 26.04 -32.15
CA PRO A 442 -3.60 27.31 -32.73
C PRO A 442 -2.97 28.22 -31.66
N SER A 443 -1.83 28.83 -31.97
CA SER A 443 -1.05 29.67 -31.02
C SER A 443 -1.86 30.83 -30.45
N GLU A 444 -2.83 31.35 -31.20
CA GLU A 444 -3.68 32.49 -30.84
C GLU A 444 -4.69 32.20 -29.71
N SER A 445 -4.88 30.94 -29.33
CA SER A 445 -5.97 30.47 -28.45
C SER A 445 -5.65 30.36 -26.95
N GLU A 446 -4.46 30.80 -26.51
CA GLU A 446 -3.92 30.57 -25.15
C GLU A 446 -4.23 29.15 -24.59
N PRO A 447 -3.94 28.07 -25.34
CA PRO A 447 -4.52 26.75 -25.09
C PRO A 447 -4.09 26.14 -23.75
N GLY A 448 -2.87 26.43 -23.30
CA GLY A 448 -2.39 26.01 -21.98
C GLY A 448 -3.21 26.60 -20.82
N LYS A 449 -3.66 27.85 -20.95
CA LYS A 449 -4.53 28.50 -19.97
C LYS A 449 -5.93 27.89 -19.98
N LEU A 450 -6.49 27.66 -21.16
CA LEU A 450 -7.81 27.02 -21.29
C LEU A 450 -7.85 25.61 -20.68
N LEU A 451 -6.79 24.80 -20.91
CA LEU A 451 -6.67 23.48 -20.29
C LEU A 451 -6.46 23.59 -18.78
N GLY A 452 -5.63 24.54 -18.34
CA GLY A 452 -5.43 24.88 -16.94
C GLY A 452 -6.74 25.22 -16.22
N GLU A 453 -7.52 26.18 -16.72
CA GLU A 453 -8.81 26.59 -16.16
C GLU A 453 -9.80 25.42 -16.07
N LYS A 454 -9.78 24.51 -17.06
CA LYS A 454 -10.63 23.33 -17.05
C LYS A 454 -10.22 22.34 -15.96
N LEU A 455 -8.92 22.08 -15.82
CA LEU A 455 -8.38 21.24 -14.75
C LEU A 455 -8.62 21.87 -13.37
N GLU A 456 -8.47 23.19 -13.24
CA GLU A 456 -8.78 23.92 -12.01
C GLU A 456 -10.24 23.76 -11.62
N THR A 457 -11.16 23.91 -12.58
CA THR A 457 -12.60 23.71 -12.34
C THR A 457 -12.91 22.31 -11.78
N LEU A 458 -12.22 21.28 -12.28
CA LEU A 458 -12.40 19.90 -11.85
C LEU A 458 -11.76 19.61 -10.48
N LEU A 459 -10.62 20.24 -10.18
CA LEU A 459 -9.76 19.85 -9.06
C LEU A 459 -9.75 20.82 -7.87
N ALA A 460 -10.16 22.08 -8.07
CA ALA A 460 -10.27 23.08 -7.00
C ALA A 460 -11.17 22.65 -5.83
N PRO A 461 -12.31 21.95 -6.03
CA PRO A 461 -13.12 21.44 -4.92
C PRO A 461 -12.36 20.48 -3.98
N PHE A 462 -11.26 19.89 -4.46
CA PHE A 462 -10.42 18.94 -3.72
C PHE A 462 -9.11 19.57 -3.21
N GLY A 463 -9.02 20.90 -3.19
CA GLY A 463 -7.88 21.63 -2.64
C GLY A 463 -6.67 21.74 -3.56
N VAL A 464 -6.83 21.44 -4.86
CA VAL A 464 -5.77 21.65 -5.87
C VAL A 464 -5.87 23.08 -6.39
N SER A 465 -4.76 23.82 -6.34
CA SER A 465 -4.62 25.14 -6.92
C SER A 465 -3.63 25.11 -8.10
N ILE A 466 -3.82 26.04 -9.04
CA ILE A 466 -2.92 26.20 -10.18
C ILE A 466 -2.03 27.42 -9.95
N VAL A 467 -0.72 27.23 -10.14
CA VAL A 467 0.29 28.28 -10.03
C VAL A 467 1.03 28.39 -11.35
N THR A 468 1.11 29.60 -11.91
CA THR A 468 1.90 29.89 -13.10
C THR A 468 3.37 30.03 -12.72
N GLU A 469 4.26 29.29 -13.39
CA GLU A 469 5.72 29.39 -13.22
C GLU A 469 6.40 29.46 -14.60
N GLN A 470 7.70 29.77 -14.64
CA GLN A 470 8.46 29.81 -15.91
C GLN A 470 8.35 28.45 -16.62
N GLY A 471 7.78 28.44 -17.83
CA GLY A 471 7.61 27.24 -18.65
C GLY A 471 6.27 26.50 -18.52
N GLY A 472 5.30 26.99 -17.73
CA GLY A 472 3.95 26.41 -17.71
C GLY A 472 3.15 26.61 -16.42
N LEU A 473 2.07 25.86 -16.28
CA LEU A 473 1.23 25.82 -15.10
C LEU A 473 1.60 24.63 -14.21
N ARG A 474 1.58 24.79 -12.89
CA ARG A 474 1.79 23.73 -11.90
C ARG A 474 0.56 23.56 -11.03
N LEU A 475 0.07 22.34 -10.95
CA LEU A 475 -1.04 21.97 -10.08
C LEU A 475 -0.46 21.52 -8.74
N LYS A 476 -0.85 22.20 -7.65
CA LYS A 476 -0.34 21.95 -6.30
C LYS A 476 -1.48 21.78 -5.30
N ALA A 477 -1.26 20.97 -4.28
CA ALA A 477 -2.16 20.83 -3.14
C ALA A 477 -1.35 20.80 -1.83
N GLN A 478 -1.90 21.29 -0.73
CA GLN A 478 -1.24 21.19 0.58
C GLN A 478 -1.86 20.05 1.40
N PRO A 479 -1.06 19.23 2.12
CA PRO A 479 0.40 19.26 2.23
C PRO A 479 1.15 18.48 1.12
N VAL A 480 0.42 17.90 0.16
CA VAL A 480 0.93 16.92 -0.81
C VAL A 480 2.03 17.47 -1.74
N GLY A 481 1.99 18.75 -2.07
CA GLY A 481 2.92 19.39 -3.01
C GLY A 481 2.41 19.34 -4.45
N LEU A 482 3.29 18.98 -5.39
CA LEU A 482 3.01 19.02 -6.82
C LEU A 482 2.23 17.76 -7.26
N VAL A 483 1.05 17.96 -7.86
CA VAL A 483 0.19 16.86 -8.36
C VAL A 483 0.07 16.83 -9.89
N GLY A 484 0.53 17.88 -10.57
CA GLY A 484 0.56 17.89 -12.03
C GLY A 484 1.21 19.14 -12.62
N LYS A 485 1.40 19.14 -13.93
CA LYS A 485 1.95 20.25 -14.71
C LYS A 485 1.24 20.36 -16.06
N VAL A 486 1.10 21.57 -16.58
CA VAL A 486 0.70 21.83 -17.96
C VAL A 486 1.77 22.69 -18.59
N PHE A 487 2.32 22.27 -19.72
CA PHE A 487 3.41 23.00 -20.40
C PHE A 487 3.22 22.96 -21.91
N ALA A 488 3.86 23.91 -22.58
CA ALA A 488 3.85 24.04 -24.02
C ALA A 488 5.20 23.62 -24.60
N SER A 489 5.19 23.03 -25.79
CA SER A 489 6.38 22.84 -26.63
C SER A 489 6.11 23.35 -28.04
N ASP A 490 7.16 23.92 -28.66
CA ASP A 490 7.08 24.40 -30.03
C ASP A 490 7.09 23.22 -30.99
N VAL A 491 6.20 23.26 -32.00
CA VAL A 491 6.22 22.31 -33.11
C VAL A 491 7.31 22.76 -34.07
N SER A 492 8.23 21.86 -34.44
CA SER A 492 9.44 22.17 -35.20
C SER A 492 9.22 22.67 -36.64
N ASP A 493 7.97 22.80 -37.08
CA ASP A 493 7.62 23.28 -38.42
C ASP A 493 6.82 24.58 -38.36
N ASN A 494 7.06 25.43 -39.36
CA ASN A 494 6.78 26.85 -39.53
C ASN A 494 5.28 27.28 -39.48
N ASN A 495 4.48 26.74 -38.55
CA ASN A 495 3.03 26.96 -38.45
C ASN A 495 2.62 27.53 -37.07
N ASN A 496 1.55 28.35 -37.08
CA ASN A 496 0.89 28.97 -35.92
C ASN A 496 0.23 27.95 -34.96
N HIS A 497 0.90 26.85 -34.61
CA HIS A 497 0.39 25.82 -33.71
C HIS A 497 1.37 25.54 -32.57
N VAL A 498 0.80 25.32 -31.39
CA VAL A 498 1.52 24.97 -30.17
C VAL A 498 1.01 23.62 -29.68
N ARG A 499 1.94 22.78 -29.25
CA ARG A 499 1.65 21.53 -28.57
C ARG A 499 1.54 21.78 -27.08
N ILE A 500 0.43 21.38 -26.49
CA ILE A 500 0.19 21.48 -25.05
C ILE A 500 0.16 20.08 -24.46
N THR A 501 0.88 19.89 -23.37
CA THR A 501 0.95 18.64 -22.62
C THR A 501 0.58 18.89 -21.17
N ALA A 502 -0.36 18.10 -20.65
CA ALA A 502 -0.69 18.00 -19.23
C ALA A 502 -0.18 16.66 -18.69
N SER A 503 0.63 16.71 -17.63
CA SER A 503 1.12 15.56 -16.86
C SER A 503 0.49 15.60 -15.47
N LEU A 504 -0.25 14.55 -15.12
CA LEU A 504 -1.01 14.46 -13.87
C LEU A 504 -0.60 13.21 -13.09
N ASN A 505 -0.37 13.35 -11.79
CA ASN A 505 -0.09 12.24 -10.88
C ASN A 505 -1.42 11.70 -10.33
N LEU A 506 -1.91 10.59 -10.90
CA LEU A 506 -3.21 10.03 -10.55
C LEU A 506 -3.26 9.50 -9.12
N ASP A 507 -2.16 8.98 -8.58
CA ASP A 507 -2.09 8.49 -7.19
C ASP A 507 -2.30 9.63 -6.19
N LEU A 508 -1.57 10.74 -6.32
CA LEU A 508 -1.75 11.89 -5.43
C LEU A 508 -3.12 12.55 -5.61
N LEU A 509 -3.65 12.58 -6.83
CA LEU A 509 -5.02 13.05 -7.05
C LEU A 509 -6.03 12.11 -6.38
N ALA A 510 -5.86 10.79 -6.45
CA ALA A 510 -6.71 9.84 -5.73
C ALA A 510 -6.65 10.03 -4.21
N VAL A 511 -5.47 10.33 -3.66
CA VAL A 511 -5.31 10.70 -2.25
C VAL A 511 -6.18 11.89 -1.87
N LEU A 512 -6.17 12.95 -2.68
CA LEU A 512 -6.96 14.15 -2.42
C LEU A 512 -8.46 13.93 -2.63
N LEU A 513 -8.84 13.36 -3.78
CA LEU A 513 -10.23 13.20 -4.21
C LEU A 513 -11.01 12.23 -3.33
N PHE A 514 -10.34 11.24 -2.72
CA PHE A 514 -10.96 10.31 -1.79
C PHE A 514 -10.51 10.51 -0.32
N SER A 515 -9.80 11.61 -0.01
CA SER A 515 -9.35 11.94 1.35
C SER A 515 -8.58 10.79 2.04
N LEU A 516 -7.69 10.13 1.31
CA LEU A 516 -6.85 9.07 1.88
C LEU A 516 -5.83 9.69 2.85
N PRO A 517 -5.61 9.10 4.04
CA PRO A 517 -4.62 9.62 4.99
C PRO A 517 -3.18 9.38 4.52
N ASP A 518 -2.96 8.43 3.61
CA ASP A 518 -1.64 7.99 3.16
C ASP A 518 -1.75 7.38 1.76
N TRP A 519 -0.81 7.69 0.87
CA TRP A 519 -0.77 7.17 -0.50
C TRP A 519 -0.49 5.67 -0.55
N ARG A 520 0.20 5.10 0.44
CA ARG A 520 0.53 3.66 0.52
C ARG A 520 -0.71 2.78 0.62
N LEU A 521 -1.85 3.34 1.04
CA LEU A 521 -3.15 2.63 1.01
C LEU A 521 -3.56 2.23 -0.41
N LEU A 522 -3.24 3.06 -1.42
CA LEU A 522 -3.48 2.72 -2.84
C LEU A 522 -2.80 1.42 -3.23
N TRP A 523 -1.64 1.14 -2.65
CA TRP A 523 -0.83 -0.04 -2.95
C TRP A 523 -1.12 -1.21 -2.00
N SER A 524 -2.14 -1.10 -1.13
CA SER A 524 -2.54 -2.18 -0.23
C SER A 524 -3.09 -3.39 -0.99
N HIS A 525 -2.73 -4.59 -0.52
CA HIS A 525 -3.35 -5.84 -0.94
C HIS A 525 -4.59 -6.19 -0.11
N ASP A 526 -4.95 -5.35 0.87
CA ASP A 526 -6.05 -5.62 1.76
C ASP A 526 -7.39 -5.48 1.03
N PRO A 527 -8.21 -6.54 0.97
CA PRO A 527 -9.49 -6.49 0.26
C PRO A 527 -10.46 -5.46 0.86
N ARG A 528 -10.30 -5.09 2.13
CA ARG A 528 -11.12 -4.05 2.79
C ARG A 528 -10.89 -2.67 2.19
N PHE A 529 -9.74 -2.42 1.57
CA PHE A 529 -9.47 -1.20 0.84
C PHE A 529 -10.34 -1.13 -0.43
N LEU A 530 -10.15 -2.07 -1.36
CA LEU A 530 -10.84 -2.08 -2.65
C LEU A 530 -12.35 -2.26 -2.53
N LYS A 531 -12.82 -2.97 -1.51
CA LYS A 531 -14.26 -3.16 -1.25
C LYS A 531 -15.02 -1.83 -1.11
N GLN A 532 -14.37 -0.78 -0.62
CA GLN A 532 -15.01 0.54 -0.47
C GLN A 532 -15.25 1.25 -1.81
N PHE A 533 -14.53 0.83 -2.87
CA PHE A 533 -14.64 1.43 -4.20
C PHE A 533 -15.44 0.57 -5.19
N SER A 534 -15.90 -0.62 -4.78
CA SER A 534 -16.66 -1.53 -5.65
C SER A 534 -17.95 -0.92 -6.20
N SER A 535 -18.56 0.03 -5.47
CA SER A 535 -19.75 0.76 -5.93
C SER A 535 -19.43 1.94 -6.85
N HIS A 536 -18.18 2.11 -7.27
CA HIS A 536 -17.71 3.24 -8.09
C HIS A 536 -18.10 4.61 -7.50
N PRO A 537 -17.72 4.91 -6.25
CA PRO A 537 -18.05 6.17 -5.63
C PRO A 537 -17.45 7.34 -6.43
N SER A 538 -18.21 8.44 -6.56
CA SER A 538 -17.70 9.63 -7.20
C SER A 538 -16.60 10.28 -6.36
N PRO A 539 -15.61 10.95 -6.99
CA PRO A 539 -14.69 11.85 -6.29
C PRO A 539 -15.40 12.77 -5.30
N GLY A 540 -14.81 12.95 -4.11
CA GLY A 540 -15.40 13.65 -2.97
C GLY A 540 -16.02 12.72 -1.92
N THR A 541 -16.22 11.43 -2.23
CA THR A 541 -16.60 10.43 -1.24
C THR A 541 -15.37 10.06 -0.39
N PRO A 542 -15.36 10.31 0.92
CA PRO A 542 -14.18 10.05 1.73
C PRO A 542 -13.96 8.55 1.95
N PHE A 543 -12.70 8.12 1.88
CA PHE A 543 -12.26 6.81 2.31
C PHE A 543 -12.44 6.66 3.82
N HIS A 544 -12.91 5.48 4.26
CA HIS A 544 -13.02 5.14 5.66
C HIS A 544 -11.87 4.20 6.07
N PRO A 545 -10.97 4.63 6.97
CA PRO A 545 -9.86 3.79 7.41
C PRO A 545 -10.33 2.47 8.04
N PHE A 546 -9.81 1.35 7.55
CA PHE A 546 -10.03 0.02 8.14
C PHE A 546 -9.01 -0.32 9.25
N CYS A 547 -7.96 0.49 9.38
CA CYS A 547 -6.98 0.48 10.46
C CYS A 547 -7.06 1.82 11.20
N LEU A 548 -7.63 1.80 12.40
CA LEU A 548 -7.84 2.99 13.23
C LEU A 548 -6.66 3.23 14.16
N TYR A 549 -6.20 4.48 14.20
CA TYR A 549 -5.16 4.97 15.11
C TYR A 549 -3.83 4.18 15.08
N PRO A 550 -3.24 3.92 13.89
CA PRO A 550 -1.93 3.27 13.82
C PRO A 550 -0.86 4.10 14.52
N GLU A 551 0.02 3.45 15.28
CA GLU A 551 1.08 4.11 16.05
C GLU A 551 2.38 4.21 15.24
N PRO A 552 3.05 5.38 15.22
CA PRO A 552 4.36 5.53 14.63
C PRO A 552 5.49 5.13 15.61
N PHE A 553 6.56 4.52 15.09
CA PHE A 553 7.77 4.19 15.85
C PHE A 553 8.98 4.93 15.28
N THR A 554 9.80 5.50 16.17
CA THR A 554 11.00 6.25 15.77
C THR A 554 12.25 5.49 16.18
N PHE A 555 13.16 5.27 15.23
CA PHE A 555 14.48 4.69 15.46
C PHE A 555 15.54 5.53 14.77
N ASP A 556 16.69 5.66 15.40
CA ASP A 556 17.86 6.33 14.82
C ASP A 556 18.87 5.26 14.40
N ILE A 557 19.51 5.46 13.25
CA ILE A 557 20.58 4.59 12.76
C ILE A 557 21.81 5.42 12.42
N SER A 558 22.97 5.00 12.93
CA SER A 558 24.27 5.62 12.69
C SER A 558 25.21 4.65 11.99
N PHE A 559 26.01 5.14 11.04
CA PHE A 559 27.03 4.33 10.38
C PHE A 559 28.11 5.18 9.71
N TRP A 560 29.28 4.57 9.53
CA TRP A 560 30.40 5.13 8.78
C TRP A 560 30.38 4.68 7.32
N THR A 561 30.65 5.61 6.41
CA THR A 561 30.69 5.39 4.96
C THR A 561 32.05 5.77 4.39
N GLY A 562 32.42 5.15 3.27
CA GLY A 562 33.55 5.59 2.44
C GLY A 562 33.18 6.74 1.49
N PRO A 563 34.10 7.13 0.59
CA PRO A 563 33.92 8.26 -0.33
C PRO A 563 32.91 8.00 -1.46
N THR A 564 32.60 6.74 -1.77
CA THR A 564 31.65 6.33 -2.84
C THR A 564 30.20 6.23 -2.34
N TRP A 565 29.86 6.93 -1.25
CA TRP A 565 28.53 6.88 -0.64
C TRP A 565 27.49 7.61 -1.49
N GLU A 566 26.38 6.93 -1.77
CA GLU A 566 25.22 7.50 -2.44
C GLU A 566 23.97 7.32 -1.58
N GLU A 567 23.37 8.42 -1.13
CA GLU A 567 22.21 8.42 -0.24
C GLU A 567 20.96 7.76 -0.86
N LYS A 568 20.82 7.78 -2.19
CA LYS A 568 19.72 7.08 -2.88
C LYS A 568 19.71 5.56 -2.61
N ASN A 569 20.89 4.94 -2.51
CA ASN A 569 21.01 3.50 -2.25
C ASN A 569 20.60 3.18 -0.81
N PHE A 570 20.83 4.11 0.13
CA PHE A 570 20.30 4.00 1.49
C PHE A 570 18.78 3.98 1.49
N HIS A 571 18.12 4.92 0.80
CA HIS A 571 16.66 4.94 0.74
C HIS A 571 16.06 3.68 0.10
N ALA A 572 16.68 3.14 -0.95
CA ALA A 572 16.26 1.87 -1.55
C ALA A 572 16.31 0.72 -0.52
N VAL A 573 17.44 0.56 0.19
CA VAL A 573 17.59 -0.47 1.22
C VAL A 573 16.61 -0.26 2.39
N VAL A 574 16.32 0.99 2.77
CA VAL A 574 15.31 1.29 3.80
C VAL A 574 13.91 0.85 3.36
N ARG A 575 13.51 1.11 2.11
CA ARG A 575 12.20 0.66 1.58
C ARG A 575 12.09 -0.87 1.59
N GLU A 576 13.15 -1.56 1.16
CA GLU A 576 13.23 -3.02 1.16
C GLU A 576 13.15 -3.60 2.58
N ALA A 577 14.05 -3.19 3.48
CA ALA A 577 14.18 -3.75 4.82
C ALA A 577 12.91 -3.57 5.67
N SER A 578 12.17 -2.49 5.40
CA SER A 578 10.97 -2.10 6.13
C SER A 578 9.67 -2.51 5.47
N CYS A 579 9.70 -3.18 4.32
CA CYS A 579 8.51 -3.48 3.52
C CYS A 579 7.65 -2.21 3.27
N GLY A 580 8.30 -1.07 3.01
CA GLY A 580 7.64 0.22 2.77
C GLY A 580 7.01 0.89 3.99
N THR A 581 7.23 0.38 5.21
CA THR A 581 6.65 0.96 6.43
C THR A 581 7.32 2.24 6.89
N VAL A 582 8.56 2.54 6.47
CA VAL A 582 9.20 3.83 6.80
C VAL A 582 8.54 4.94 5.99
N GLU A 583 7.86 5.83 6.70
CA GLU A 583 7.15 6.99 6.13
C GLU A 583 8.09 8.18 5.91
N GLN A 584 9.07 8.34 6.80
CA GLN A 584 9.98 9.47 6.79
C GLN A 584 11.39 9.06 7.20
N VAL A 585 12.37 9.61 6.49
CA VAL A 585 13.79 9.55 6.83
C VAL A 585 14.31 10.97 6.97
N LYS A 586 15.04 11.26 8.04
CA LYS A 586 15.64 12.57 8.29
C LYS A 586 17.11 12.42 8.67
N LEU A 587 18.02 13.04 7.94
CA LEU A 587 19.40 13.21 8.37
C LEU A 587 19.43 14.10 9.62
N ILE A 588 19.90 13.56 10.74
CA ILE A 588 19.97 14.28 12.02
C ILE A 588 21.38 14.71 12.39
N ASP A 589 22.41 13.99 11.93
CA ASP A 589 23.81 14.35 12.14
C ASP A 589 24.70 13.85 11.01
N ARG A 590 25.75 14.61 10.69
CA ARG A 590 26.78 14.25 9.71
C ARG A 590 28.14 14.74 10.22
N PHE A 591 29.10 13.82 10.31
CA PHE A 591 30.45 14.11 10.76
C PHE A 591 31.49 13.48 9.83
N SER A 592 32.40 14.29 9.28
CA SER A 592 33.53 13.79 8.49
C SER A 592 34.77 13.70 9.38
N HIS A 593 35.41 12.53 9.43
CA HIS A 593 36.64 12.38 10.20
C HIS A 593 37.78 13.16 9.51
N PRO A 594 38.59 13.96 10.23
CA PRO A 594 39.62 14.81 9.61
C PRO A 594 40.72 14.00 8.91
N ASP A 595 41.14 12.88 9.52
CA ASP A 595 42.30 12.10 9.03
C ASP A 595 41.92 10.78 8.33
N LEU A 596 40.66 10.36 8.44
CA LEU A 596 40.15 9.13 7.84
C LEU A 596 39.14 9.60 6.79
N SER A 597 39.24 9.13 5.56
CA SER A 597 38.32 9.46 4.46
C SER A 597 36.92 8.82 4.64
N GLN A 598 36.42 8.88 5.87
CA GLN A 598 35.16 8.32 6.33
C GLN A 598 34.24 9.42 6.81
N THR A 599 32.96 9.28 6.49
CA THR A 599 31.90 10.16 6.98
C THR A 599 30.91 9.34 7.77
N SER A 600 30.61 9.76 9.00
CA SER A 600 29.53 9.23 9.81
C SER A 600 28.24 9.96 9.46
N TYR A 601 27.19 9.19 9.24
CA TYR A 601 25.82 9.69 9.09
C TYR A 601 24.96 9.15 10.21
N CYS A 602 24.01 9.96 10.69
CA CYS A 602 22.95 9.52 11.57
C CYS A 602 21.59 9.93 10.99
N TYR A 603 20.73 8.95 10.75
CA TYR A 603 19.39 9.17 10.22
C TYR A 603 18.33 8.77 11.26
N ARG A 604 17.26 9.55 11.35
CA ARG A 604 16.04 9.22 12.08
C ARG A 604 14.99 8.68 11.12
N LEU A 605 14.47 7.50 11.40
CA LEU A 605 13.46 6.80 10.63
C LEU A 605 12.16 6.75 11.42
N ILE A 606 11.04 7.10 10.77
CA ILE A 606 9.70 6.97 11.33
C ILE A 606 8.99 5.84 10.60
N TYR A 607 8.73 4.75 11.32
CA TYR A 607 7.97 3.58 10.86
C TYR A 607 6.50 3.79 11.18
N HIS A 608 5.64 3.74 10.18
CA HIS A 608 4.20 3.92 10.34
C HIS A 608 3.43 3.19 9.24
N SER A 609 2.35 2.51 9.61
CA SER A 609 1.61 1.63 8.71
C SER A 609 0.11 1.84 8.84
N HIS A 610 -0.53 2.29 7.75
CA HIS A 610 -1.97 2.43 7.64
C HIS A 610 -2.67 1.16 7.09
N THR A 611 -1.89 0.20 6.62
CA THR A 611 -2.37 -1.00 5.89
C THR A 611 -2.23 -2.27 6.71
N HIS A 612 -1.19 -2.37 7.54
CA HIS A 612 -0.86 -3.56 8.32
C HIS A 612 -0.72 -3.23 9.80
N ALA A 613 -0.89 -4.23 10.66
CA ALA A 613 -0.52 -4.15 12.08
C ALA A 613 0.99 -3.97 12.22
N LEU A 614 1.40 -2.84 12.80
CA LEU A 614 2.79 -2.54 13.11
C LEU A 614 2.96 -2.47 14.62
N SER A 615 3.64 -3.46 15.18
CA SER A 615 4.03 -3.46 16.59
C SER A 615 5.44 -2.89 16.77
N HIS A 616 5.78 -2.50 18.00
CA HIS A 616 7.15 -2.09 18.32
C HIS A 616 8.14 -3.23 18.02
N THR A 617 7.79 -4.47 18.37
CA THR A 617 8.62 -5.64 18.09
C THR A 617 8.85 -5.80 16.59
N ARG A 618 7.82 -5.64 15.76
CA ARG A 618 7.91 -5.75 14.30
C ARG A 618 8.75 -4.61 13.71
N ALA A 619 8.53 -3.38 14.12
CA ALA A 619 9.30 -2.23 13.66
C ALA A 619 10.80 -2.37 14.01
N LEU A 620 11.11 -2.88 15.21
CA LEU A 620 12.47 -3.19 15.62
C LEU A 620 13.10 -4.34 14.79
N GLN A 621 12.32 -5.36 14.42
CA GLN A 621 12.79 -6.41 13.51
C GLN A 621 13.18 -5.85 12.14
N PHE A 622 12.35 -4.99 11.56
CA PHE A 622 12.67 -4.29 10.32
C PHE A 622 13.93 -3.42 10.46
N HIS A 623 14.09 -2.73 11.59
CA HIS A 623 15.27 -1.90 11.85
C HIS A 623 16.57 -2.73 11.95
N LYS A 624 16.54 -3.88 12.62
CA LYS A 624 17.68 -4.80 12.68
C LYS A 624 18.00 -5.44 11.34
N HIS A 625 16.97 -5.73 10.55
CA HIS A 625 17.16 -6.22 9.19
C HIS A 625 17.82 -5.14 8.31
N LEU A 626 17.42 -3.88 8.46
CA LEU A 626 18.06 -2.74 7.82
C LEU A 626 19.56 -2.66 8.17
N GLU A 627 19.94 -2.73 9.44
CA GLU A 627 21.36 -2.75 9.86
C GLU A 627 22.15 -3.83 9.11
N THR A 628 21.57 -5.03 8.99
CA THR A 628 22.19 -6.17 8.30
C THR A 628 22.36 -5.91 6.80
N LEU A 629 21.33 -5.37 6.14
CA LEU A 629 21.38 -5.06 4.70
C LEU A 629 22.35 -3.92 4.39
N LEU A 630 22.43 -2.90 5.25
CA LEU A 630 23.38 -1.80 5.09
C LEU A 630 24.83 -2.31 5.15
N SER A 631 25.17 -3.14 6.14
CA SER A 631 26.53 -3.69 6.24
C SER A 631 26.87 -4.66 5.11
N SER A 632 25.93 -5.49 4.66
CA SER A 632 26.20 -6.47 3.61
C SER A 632 26.20 -5.88 2.19
N ARG A 633 25.26 -4.98 1.87
CA ARG A 633 25.09 -4.44 0.51
C ARG A 633 25.81 -3.12 0.27
N LEU A 634 25.78 -2.21 1.24
CA LEU A 634 26.41 -0.89 1.13
C LEU A 634 27.80 -0.84 1.78
N GLN A 635 28.24 -1.96 2.38
CA GLN A 635 29.56 -2.11 3.00
C GLN A 635 29.85 -1.03 4.05
N VAL A 636 28.81 -0.53 4.72
CA VAL A 636 28.94 0.46 5.80
C VAL A 636 29.17 -0.21 7.15
N THR A 637 29.79 0.53 8.07
CA THR A 637 30.01 0.06 9.45
C THR A 637 29.00 0.71 10.39
N ILE A 638 28.05 -0.08 10.91
CA ILE A 638 27.04 0.37 11.89
C ILE A 638 27.72 0.84 13.19
N ARG A 639 27.20 1.90 13.80
CA ARG A 639 27.74 2.55 14.99
C ARG A 639 26.73 2.59 16.14
#